data_AF-A0A103XRX0-F1
#
_entry.id   AF-A0A103XRX0-F1
#
_cell.length_a   1.000
_cell.length_b   1.000
_cell.length_c   1.000
_cell.angle_alpha   90.00
_cell.angle_beta   90.00
_cell.angle_gamma   90.00
#
_symmetry.space_group_name_H-M   'P 1'
#
loop_
_entity.id
_entity.type
_entity.pdbx_description
1 polymer ?
#
loop_
_entity_poly.entity_id
_entity_poly.type
_entity_poly.pdbx_seq_one_letter_code
_entity_poly.pdbx_strand_id
1 'polypeptide(L)'
;MSSIMQCLCHMGMSSEAVYQFTNAIESGVFLDEISFSIAIDALCKLGKMAEAMMLLEEMKRLHPSANRGHSGQISHSQSYSLHSSSRRPFATCPRSSPSPPPRSLPLPAAGCPLVTRHCQFLFFLFAQWKLRNIKKRAKRLITSFAANLEFLIFIKSVSTKVVHKLYDESSSIRERERERYTVNITKDDMSSFVSCFIVEELMEVYDIYSRPMVWIGIYIAIASGFCILAMAADLFHGFRNRKYWIPCKYFSLNAASITVVAVAMKLPVDLSSSMPGEVDQAAKLGSLAFMCIMIANLMLSLASMDNKTLLANTIGLVILIITMIVNTLIQIITGVIANGYFMMWACIYMVLMLSLLIILISSAITIPTSKKILEFKYQATSKTTSNDQLIGMSMVEKLRQYVRRYWVMAESGNPQFVMSSNSLSNASGIICIISLITYIFRVLDIFGIPSSEYNSKYLYQTKYQSEYQTGFRSEYKWSMVAIFFTQFIGVVVGSIAPIFRYFTVFRFKLFTWDHFLVFKGEKYWTKMLYEWKENRLPFLSNSRRSRAFVHSLKNHILSLCIIFQKVVIVSCKMIGLVQIVLIIFVICWRSLKALFFITPIASGSDDIKDLSNYVLQIEDEMELAEMTVKGISNSMNRLIQKVNKEQHNDLLELLGKSTGFKGVEEFDIDQVQPLLSVEPVNSWSLPIVTLTCIAVSLPNIRKGKVESLLKGVGDGLSYTHLVEESLNGGSEYVNVRRTTSNLWHEVEDNYKWLGNTLQKNAYRGRTSMEILQWFADKAGEVVIEMKGNTNEELKESFPSNLIAANSMYRIAQTILLTHQSNIESISEEQVFESLSCVISDIFSACFTNIPRVVATKCHESVIEKRVASVEAATKLLGRSTEIVTNLEGCELPDMGRDKLAFIDEWRTHLKPSIP
;
A
#
# COMPACT_ATOMS: atom_id res chain seq x y z
N MET A 1 44.26 13.65 -52.90
CA MET A 1 44.88 12.40 -53.39
C MET A 1 44.31 11.20 -52.63
N SER A 2 44.45 11.18 -51.30
CA SER A 2 43.76 10.28 -50.35
C SER A 2 42.40 9.73 -50.80
N SER A 3 41.42 10.57 -51.15
CA SER A 3 40.07 10.10 -51.57
C SER A 3 40.06 9.18 -52.81
N ILE A 4 40.98 9.40 -53.77
CA ILE A 4 41.11 8.57 -54.98
C ILE A 4 41.73 7.22 -54.61
N MET A 5 42.79 7.24 -53.80
CA MET A 5 43.42 6.02 -53.28
C MET A 5 42.44 5.18 -52.46
N GLN A 6 41.60 5.82 -51.63
CA GLN A 6 40.59 5.14 -50.83
C GLN A 6 39.51 4.49 -51.70
N CYS A 7 39.08 5.15 -52.78
CA CYS A 7 38.19 4.53 -53.78
C CYS A 7 38.84 3.31 -54.45
N LEU A 8 40.10 3.40 -54.86
CA LEU A 8 40.84 2.29 -55.47
C LEU A 8 40.94 1.09 -54.50
N CYS A 9 41.25 1.33 -53.22
CA CYS A 9 41.22 0.30 -52.18
C CYS A 9 39.84 -0.33 -51.98
N HIS A 10 38.75 0.46 -51.98
CA HIS A 10 37.39 -0.07 -51.85
C HIS A 10 36.93 -0.87 -53.09
N MET A 11 37.47 -0.58 -54.28
CA MET A 11 37.24 -1.37 -55.49
C MET A 11 38.13 -2.64 -55.56
N GLY A 12 38.92 -2.93 -54.52
CA GLY A 12 39.84 -4.07 -54.46
C GLY A 12 41.12 -3.89 -55.28
N MET A 13 41.36 -2.70 -55.84
CA MET A 13 42.51 -2.36 -56.67
C MET A 13 43.68 -1.83 -55.79
N SER A 14 44.03 -2.56 -54.73
CA SER A 14 45.06 -2.12 -53.76
C SER A 14 46.43 -1.88 -54.40
N SER A 15 46.78 -2.60 -55.47
CA SER A 15 48.03 -2.37 -56.23
C SER A 15 48.04 -1.01 -56.95
N GLU A 16 46.89 -0.57 -57.48
CA GLU A 16 46.76 0.73 -58.14
C GLU A 16 46.78 1.86 -57.10
N ALA A 17 46.18 1.65 -55.92
CA ALA A 17 46.24 2.62 -54.82
C ALA A 17 47.69 2.85 -54.34
N VAL A 18 48.52 1.79 -54.26
CA VAL A 18 49.95 1.90 -53.96
C VAL A 18 50.72 2.57 -55.10
N TYR A 19 50.43 2.22 -56.36
CA TYR A 19 51.08 2.86 -57.51
C TYR A 19 50.83 4.38 -57.56
N GLN A 20 49.58 4.82 -57.36
CA GLN A 20 49.22 6.23 -57.31
C GLN A 20 49.88 6.97 -56.12
N PHE A 21 50.08 6.29 -54.99
CA PHE A 21 50.82 6.83 -53.85
C PHE A 21 52.32 7.04 -54.18
N THR A 22 52.99 6.03 -54.73
CA THR A 22 54.40 6.11 -55.12
C THR A 22 54.61 7.19 -56.19
N ASN A 23 53.78 7.22 -57.24
CA ASN A 23 53.83 8.24 -58.28
C ASN A 23 53.61 9.67 -57.73
N ALA A 24 52.77 9.84 -56.72
CA ALA A 24 52.58 11.12 -56.05
C ALA A 24 53.82 11.58 -55.27
N ILE A 25 54.50 10.66 -54.58
CA ILE A 25 55.79 10.93 -53.91
C ILE A 25 56.87 11.30 -54.94
N GLU A 26 57.02 10.52 -56.01
CA GLU A 26 58.00 10.77 -57.07
C GLU A 26 57.73 12.08 -57.83
N SER A 27 56.46 12.48 -57.95
CA SER A 27 56.05 13.77 -58.53
C SER A 27 56.18 14.96 -57.55
N GLY A 28 56.68 14.75 -56.33
CA GLY A 28 56.85 15.81 -55.33
C GLY A 28 55.55 16.36 -54.74
N VAL A 29 54.44 15.63 -54.84
CA VAL A 29 53.15 16.03 -54.29
C VAL A 29 53.16 15.85 -52.78
N PHE A 30 52.79 16.89 -52.02
CA PHE A 30 52.66 16.80 -50.57
C PHE A 30 51.49 15.89 -50.19
N LEU A 31 51.77 14.81 -49.46
CA LEU A 31 50.79 13.82 -49.01
C LEU A 31 50.50 13.97 -47.52
N ASP A 32 49.24 13.79 -47.14
CA ASP A 32 48.75 13.85 -45.77
C ASP A 32 48.86 12.49 -45.05
N GLU A 33 48.76 12.51 -43.72
CA GLU A 33 48.76 11.32 -42.86
C GLU A 33 47.74 10.26 -43.32
N ILE A 34 46.59 10.71 -43.84
CA ILE A 34 45.53 9.86 -44.38
C ILE A 34 46.02 9.11 -45.63
N SER A 35 46.74 9.77 -46.54
CA SER A 35 47.33 9.11 -47.72
C SER A 35 48.34 8.03 -47.33
N PHE A 36 49.20 8.28 -46.33
CA PHE A 36 50.13 7.26 -45.81
C PHE A 36 49.39 6.08 -45.18
N SER A 37 48.37 6.33 -44.36
CA SER A 37 47.55 5.28 -43.73
C SER A 37 46.85 4.38 -44.76
N ILE A 38 46.30 4.97 -45.83
CA ILE A 38 45.67 4.22 -46.93
C ILE A 38 46.70 3.37 -47.70
N ALA A 39 47.92 3.88 -47.93
CA ALA A 39 48.98 3.14 -48.59
C ALA A 39 49.48 1.96 -47.73
N ILE A 40 49.57 2.13 -46.40
CA ILE A 40 49.92 1.06 -45.45
C ILE A 40 48.85 -0.04 -45.46
N ASP A 41 47.57 0.30 -45.37
CA ASP A 41 46.45 -0.65 -45.48
C ASP A 41 46.44 -1.39 -46.83
N ALA A 42 46.72 -0.67 -47.94
CA ALA A 42 46.84 -1.27 -49.26
C ALA A 42 48.00 -2.28 -49.37
N LEU A 43 49.18 -1.95 -48.82
CA LEU A 43 50.34 -2.84 -48.77
C LEU A 43 50.07 -4.08 -47.88
N CYS A 44 49.41 -3.90 -46.74
CA CYS A 44 48.96 -4.99 -45.88
C CYS A 44 47.99 -5.94 -46.61
N LYS A 45 47.02 -5.39 -47.35
CA LYS A 45 46.07 -6.16 -48.19
C LYS A 45 46.74 -6.91 -49.34
N LEU A 46 47.91 -6.45 -49.80
CA LEU A 46 48.76 -7.14 -50.78
C LEU A 46 49.75 -8.13 -50.14
N GLY A 47 49.76 -8.29 -48.80
CA GLY A 47 50.70 -9.15 -48.08
C GLY A 47 52.13 -8.60 -47.98
N LYS A 48 52.38 -7.35 -48.41
CA LYS A 48 53.70 -6.70 -48.44
C LYS A 48 54.04 -6.06 -47.08
N MET A 49 53.99 -6.86 -46.01
CA MET A 49 54.09 -6.36 -44.62
C MET A 49 55.41 -5.64 -44.31
N ALA A 50 56.52 -6.04 -44.94
CA ALA A 50 57.81 -5.36 -44.77
C ALA A 50 57.81 -3.93 -45.37
N GLU A 51 57.20 -3.76 -46.55
CA GLU A 51 57.04 -2.44 -47.19
C GLU A 51 56.08 -1.55 -46.36
N ALA A 52 54.98 -2.12 -45.86
CA ALA A 52 54.04 -1.43 -44.98
C ALA A 52 54.70 -0.95 -43.67
N MET A 53 55.58 -1.76 -43.08
CA MET A 53 56.29 -1.41 -41.84
C MET A 53 57.31 -0.28 -42.06
N MET A 54 58.07 -0.30 -43.15
CA MET A 54 58.97 0.80 -43.52
C MET A 54 58.19 2.11 -43.76
N LEU A 55 57.04 2.04 -44.44
CA LEU A 55 56.19 3.22 -44.69
C LEU A 55 55.64 3.81 -43.39
N LEU A 56 55.31 2.96 -42.41
CA LEU A 56 54.83 3.36 -41.09
C LEU A 56 55.93 4.02 -40.24
N GLU A 57 57.18 3.57 -40.35
CA GLU A 57 58.32 4.25 -39.71
C GLU A 57 58.62 5.60 -40.36
N GLU A 58 58.53 5.71 -41.68
CA GLU A 58 58.71 6.99 -42.39
C GLU A 58 57.60 7.98 -42.06
N MET A 59 56.33 7.53 -41.98
CA MET A 59 55.22 8.35 -41.49
C MET A 59 55.48 8.88 -40.06
N LYS A 60 55.95 8.03 -39.14
CA LYS A 60 56.30 8.42 -37.76
C LYS A 60 57.45 9.42 -37.72
N ARG A 61 58.39 9.35 -38.66
CA ARG A 61 59.51 10.29 -38.79
C ARG A 61 59.07 11.67 -39.29
N LEU A 62 58.09 11.71 -40.20
CA LEU A 62 57.59 12.94 -40.82
C LEU A 62 56.50 13.65 -39.99
N HIS A 63 55.71 12.92 -39.18
CA HIS A 63 54.59 13.48 -38.41
C HIS A 63 54.60 13.08 -36.91
N PRO A 64 55.49 13.66 -36.06
CA PRO A 64 55.65 13.23 -34.67
C PRO A 64 54.47 13.54 -33.72
N SER A 65 53.52 14.40 -34.13
CA SER A 65 52.48 14.97 -33.24
C SER A 65 51.14 14.22 -33.24
N ALA A 66 50.94 13.21 -34.09
CA ALA A 66 49.65 12.54 -34.27
C ALA A 66 49.39 11.35 -33.29
N ASN A 67 50.27 11.14 -32.31
CA ASN A 67 50.26 9.94 -31.48
C ASN A 67 49.24 10.02 -30.31
N ARG A 68 47.95 9.98 -30.64
CA ARG A 68 46.79 9.63 -29.77
C ARG A 68 45.50 9.58 -30.61
N GLY A 69 45.18 8.44 -31.23
CA GLY A 69 43.84 8.26 -31.83
C GLY A 69 43.61 7.12 -32.83
N HIS A 70 44.64 6.63 -33.56
CA HIS A 70 44.40 5.86 -34.79
C HIS A 70 44.84 4.38 -34.81
N SER A 71 45.22 3.77 -33.69
CA SER A 71 45.45 2.31 -33.63
C SER A 71 44.17 1.45 -33.68
N GLY A 72 42.99 2.09 -33.74
CA GLY A 72 41.68 1.41 -33.69
C GLY A 72 40.81 1.54 -34.95
N GLN A 73 41.35 1.95 -36.10
CA GLN A 73 40.56 2.13 -37.33
C GLN A 73 41.05 1.37 -38.59
N ILE A 74 42.10 0.54 -38.49
CA ILE A 74 42.56 -0.31 -39.61
C ILE A 74 42.15 -1.77 -39.39
N SER A 75 40.83 -2.05 -39.39
CA SER A 75 40.29 -3.41 -39.65
C SER A 75 38.77 -3.47 -39.80
N HIS A 76 38.13 -2.61 -40.62
CA HIS A 76 36.78 -2.91 -41.12
C HIS A 76 36.59 -2.48 -42.59
N SER A 77 35.80 -3.28 -43.31
CA SER A 77 35.52 -3.27 -44.77
C SER A 77 36.66 -3.81 -45.67
N GLN A 78 36.42 -4.72 -46.62
CA GLN A 78 35.32 -5.67 -46.83
C GLN A 78 35.76 -6.66 -47.95
N SER A 79 35.17 -7.84 -48.07
CA SER A 79 35.20 -8.61 -49.33
C SER A 79 33.85 -9.26 -49.61
N TYR A 80 33.41 -9.15 -50.86
CA TYR A 80 32.04 -9.42 -51.30
C TYR A 80 31.88 -10.76 -52.04
N SER A 81 30.62 -11.19 -52.10
CA SER A 81 29.99 -12.24 -52.92
C SER A 81 30.57 -12.57 -54.30
N LEU A 82 30.31 -13.81 -54.78
CA LEU A 82 29.41 -14.05 -55.93
C LEU A 82 29.16 -15.55 -56.23
N HIS A 83 27.89 -15.95 -56.34
CA HIS A 83 27.36 -16.46 -57.62
C HIS A 83 25.82 -16.37 -57.69
N SER A 84 25.32 -16.20 -58.91
CA SER A 84 23.94 -15.82 -59.25
C SER A 84 23.11 -16.96 -59.82
N SER A 85 21.77 -16.86 -59.73
CA SER A 85 20.81 -17.40 -60.73
C SER A 85 19.36 -16.91 -60.58
N SER A 86 19.01 -15.88 -61.36
CA SER A 86 17.87 -15.83 -62.30
C SER A 86 16.39 -16.12 -61.88
N ARG A 87 15.52 -15.12 -62.21
CA ARG A 87 14.08 -15.14 -62.60
C ARG A 87 12.95 -14.90 -61.55
N ARG A 88 12.16 -13.85 -61.83
CA ARG A 88 10.73 -13.60 -61.48
C ARG A 88 9.82 -14.28 -62.57
N PRO A 89 8.44 -14.22 -62.59
CA PRO A 89 7.53 -13.33 -61.84
C PRO A 89 6.10 -13.84 -61.43
N PHE A 90 5.30 -12.92 -60.86
CA PHE A 90 3.82 -12.83 -60.77
C PHE A 90 2.97 -14.04 -60.28
N ALA A 91 2.08 -13.82 -59.29
CA ALA A 91 0.61 -13.68 -59.50
C ALA A 91 -0.26 -13.86 -58.20
N THR A 92 -1.28 -12.99 -58.08
CA THR A 92 -2.67 -13.21 -57.56
C THR A 92 -2.98 -13.82 -56.18
N CYS A 93 -3.76 -13.08 -55.39
CA CYS A 93 -4.80 -13.64 -54.49
C CYS A 93 -6.06 -14.07 -55.28
N PRO A 94 -6.89 -14.98 -54.72
CA PRO A 94 -8.18 -14.57 -54.11
C PRO A 94 -8.43 -15.28 -52.75
N ARG A 95 -9.07 -14.68 -51.73
CA ARG A 95 -10.52 -14.39 -51.54
C ARG A 95 -11.46 -15.60 -51.60
N SER A 96 -11.98 -16.02 -50.45
CA SER A 96 -13.40 -16.36 -50.24
C SER A 96 -13.77 -16.29 -48.75
N SER A 97 -15.02 -15.95 -48.45
CA SER A 97 -15.53 -15.55 -47.12
C SER A 97 -16.70 -16.46 -46.64
N PRO A 98 -17.78 -16.02 -45.94
CA PRO A 98 -17.90 -16.21 -44.47
C PRO A 98 -19.24 -16.82 -43.95
N SER A 99 -19.31 -17.03 -42.62
CA SER A 99 -20.53 -17.06 -41.76
C SER A 99 -21.58 -18.19 -42.00
N PRO A 100 -22.71 -18.33 -41.24
CA PRO A 100 -23.22 -17.58 -40.06
C PRO A 100 -23.79 -18.43 -38.86
N PRO A 101 -24.21 -17.76 -37.75
CA PRO A 101 -25.09 -18.28 -36.66
C PRO A 101 -26.60 -18.00 -36.99
N PRO A 102 -27.63 -17.99 -36.08
CA PRO A 102 -27.73 -18.27 -34.62
C PRO A 102 -28.97 -19.14 -34.19
N ARG A 103 -29.29 -19.27 -32.87
CA ARG A 103 -30.66 -19.11 -32.27
C ARG A 103 -30.71 -19.26 -30.73
N SER A 104 -31.82 -18.83 -30.12
CA SER A 104 -31.99 -18.51 -28.68
C SER A 104 -33.30 -19.06 -28.06
N LEU A 105 -33.22 -19.59 -26.81
CA LEU A 105 -34.27 -19.74 -25.77
C LEU A 105 -35.55 -20.57 -26.14
N PRO A 106 -36.32 -21.17 -25.18
CA PRO A 106 -36.71 -20.63 -23.85
C PRO A 106 -36.57 -21.58 -22.63
N LEU A 107 -36.91 -21.04 -21.44
CA LEU A 107 -37.13 -21.75 -20.17
C LEU A 107 -38.56 -22.35 -20.10
N PRO A 108 -38.79 -23.37 -19.25
CA PRO A 108 -39.70 -23.14 -18.12
C PRO A 108 -39.20 -23.71 -16.78
N ALA A 109 -39.83 -23.28 -15.68
CA ALA A 109 -39.48 -23.67 -14.31
C ALA A 109 -40.45 -24.71 -13.72
N ALA A 110 -39.91 -25.75 -13.07
CA ALA A 110 -40.57 -26.55 -12.05
C ALA A 110 -39.49 -27.24 -11.18
N GLY A 111 -39.67 -27.25 -9.85
CA GLY A 111 -38.60 -27.65 -8.92
C GLY A 111 -38.57 -29.14 -8.54
N CYS A 112 -37.36 -29.69 -8.34
CA CYS A 112 -37.13 -30.89 -7.50
C CYS A 112 -35.63 -31.07 -7.14
N PRO A 113 -35.29 -31.87 -6.10
CA PRO A 113 -34.04 -31.76 -5.34
C PRO A 113 -32.82 -32.48 -5.95
N LEU A 114 -32.57 -32.33 -7.25
CA LEU A 114 -31.40 -32.92 -7.94
C LEU A 114 -30.19 -31.96 -8.03
N VAL A 115 -30.44 -30.64 -7.94
CA VAL A 115 -29.43 -29.59 -8.18
C VAL A 115 -28.33 -29.59 -7.12
N THR A 116 -28.62 -29.94 -5.86
CA THR A 116 -27.59 -29.98 -4.80
C THR A 116 -26.51 -31.02 -5.08
N ARG A 117 -26.87 -32.18 -5.67
CA ARG A 117 -25.90 -33.21 -6.07
C ARG A 117 -25.11 -32.78 -7.31
N HIS A 118 -25.75 -32.15 -8.30
CA HIS A 118 -25.04 -31.63 -9.49
C HIS A 118 -24.11 -30.46 -9.14
N CYS A 119 -24.52 -29.53 -8.29
CA CYS A 119 -23.65 -28.46 -7.81
C CYS A 119 -22.50 -28.98 -6.94
N GLN A 120 -22.71 -29.98 -6.08
CA GLN A 120 -21.60 -30.62 -5.35
C GLN A 120 -20.67 -31.39 -6.30
N PHE A 121 -21.20 -32.07 -7.34
CA PHE A 121 -20.38 -32.75 -8.34
C PHE A 121 -19.61 -31.76 -9.22
N LEU A 122 -20.20 -30.63 -9.61
CA LEU A 122 -19.54 -29.54 -10.33
C LEU A 122 -18.52 -28.81 -9.45
N PHE A 123 -18.78 -28.62 -8.14
CA PHE A 123 -17.80 -28.05 -7.22
C PHE A 123 -16.66 -29.04 -6.93
N PHE A 124 -16.94 -30.35 -6.91
CA PHE A 124 -15.92 -31.40 -6.81
C PHE A 124 -15.12 -31.55 -8.10
N LEU A 125 -15.74 -31.43 -9.28
CA LEU A 125 -15.08 -31.37 -10.58
C LEU A 125 -14.27 -30.08 -10.72
N PHE A 126 -14.75 -28.93 -10.22
CA PHE A 126 -14.00 -27.68 -10.20
C PHE A 126 -12.86 -27.73 -9.17
N ALA A 127 -13.04 -28.36 -8.02
CA ALA A 127 -11.99 -28.62 -7.05
C ALA A 127 -10.96 -29.62 -7.61
N GLN A 128 -11.38 -30.70 -8.28
CA GLN A 128 -10.48 -31.61 -8.99
C GLN A 128 -9.82 -30.93 -10.19
N TRP A 129 -10.49 -30.04 -10.91
CA TRP A 129 -9.92 -29.27 -12.02
C TRP A 129 -8.91 -28.25 -11.50
N LYS A 130 -9.20 -27.60 -10.37
CA LYS A 130 -8.28 -26.71 -9.64
C LYS A 130 -7.11 -27.48 -9.04
N LEU A 131 -7.32 -28.69 -8.51
CA LEU A 131 -6.24 -29.57 -8.03
C LEU A 131 -5.43 -30.16 -9.19
N ARG A 132 -6.05 -30.51 -10.32
CA ARG A 132 -5.38 -30.90 -11.58
C ARG A 132 -4.66 -29.71 -12.21
N ASN A 133 -5.15 -28.47 -12.07
CA ASN A 133 -4.48 -27.26 -12.53
C ASN A 133 -3.35 -26.83 -11.58
N ILE A 134 -3.48 -27.05 -10.27
CA ILE A 134 -2.39 -26.89 -9.30
C ILE A 134 -1.36 -28.00 -9.52
N LYS A 135 -1.75 -29.25 -9.76
CA LYS A 135 -0.83 -30.34 -10.09
C LYS A 135 -0.23 -30.22 -11.50
N LYS A 136 -0.94 -29.60 -12.47
CA LYS A 136 -0.39 -29.17 -13.78
C LYS A 136 0.44 -27.88 -13.67
N ARG A 137 0.22 -27.00 -12.69
CA ARG A 137 1.08 -25.83 -12.41
C ARG A 137 2.34 -26.25 -11.66
N ALA A 138 2.23 -27.11 -10.65
CA ALA A 138 3.35 -27.74 -9.97
C ALA A 138 4.14 -28.65 -10.93
N LYS A 139 3.48 -29.47 -11.75
CA LYS A 139 4.18 -30.23 -12.80
C LYS A 139 4.78 -29.29 -13.86
N ARG A 140 4.13 -28.18 -14.25
CA ARG A 140 4.75 -27.16 -15.13
C ARG A 140 5.90 -26.40 -14.48
N LEU A 141 5.86 -26.15 -13.17
CA LEU A 141 6.93 -25.50 -12.41
C LEU A 141 8.09 -26.47 -12.21
N ILE A 142 7.83 -27.75 -11.93
CA ILE A 142 8.85 -28.80 -11.84
C ILE A 142 9.42 -29.10 -13.23
N THR A 143 8.63 -29.16 -14.30
CA THR A 143 9.18 -29.28 -15.67
C THR A 143 9.80 -27.98 -16.16
N SER A 144 9.44 -26.80 -15.65
CA SER A 144 10.14 -25.54 -15.92
C SER A 144 11.44 -25.45 -15.10
N PHE A 145 11.50 -26.02 -13.91
CA PHE A 145 12.71 -26.07 -13.09
C PHE A 145 13.67 -27.13 -13.62
N ALA A 146 13.16 -28.28 -14.06
CA ALA A 146 13.91 -29.30 -14.78
C ALA A 146 14.30 -28.83 -16.19
N ALA A 147 13.43 -28.14 -16.93
CA ALA A 147 13.82 -27.52 -18.20
C ALA A 147 14.82 -26.37 -17.99
N ASN A 148 14.74 -25.58 -16.91
CA ASN A 148 15.77 -24.59 -16.60
C ASN A 148 17.09 -25.27 -16.19
N LEU A 149 17.04 -26.42 -15.52
CA LEU A 149 18.23 -27.21 -15.18
C LEU A 149 18.85 -27.87 -16.41
N GLU A 150 18.04 -28.47 -17.29
CA GLU A 150 18.49 -28.99 -18.59
C GLU A 150 18.92 -27.88 -19.54
N PHE A 151 18.30 -26.69 -19.50
CA PHE A 151 18.73 -25.51 -20.25
C PHE A 151 20.04 -24.94 -19.70
N LEU A 152 20.27 -24.99 -18.38
CA LEU A 152 21.57 -24.69 -17.76
C LEU A 152 22.63 -25.72 -18.13
N ILE A 153 22.30 -27.02 -18.16
CA ILE A 153 23.18 -28.10 -18.62
C ILE A 153 23.44 -27.97 -20.13
N PHE A 154 22.45 -27.55 -20.91
CA PHE A 154 22.56 -27.31 -22.36
C PHE A 154 23.41 -26.06 -22.63
N ILE A 155 23.19 -24.94 -21.94
CA ILE A 155 24.06 -23.76 -22.02
C ILE A 155 25.47 -24.10 -21.58
N LYS A 156 25.66 -24.90 -20.52
CA LYS A 156 26.99 -25.34 -20.10
C LYS A 156 27.63 -26.24 -21.17
N SER A 157 26.89 -27.18 -21.76
CA SER A 157 27.33 -28.07 -22.85
C SER A 157 27.67 -27.31 -24.14
N VAL A 158 26.82 -26.35 -24.54
CA VAL A 158 27.04 -25.47 -25.70
C VAL A 158 28.22 -24.54 -25.44
N SER A 159 28.33 -23.94 -24.25
CA SER A 159 29.47 -23.11 -23.87
C SER A 159 30.78 -23.92 -23.89
N THR A 160 30.82 -25.13 -23.30
CA THR A 160 32.01 -26.00 -23.39
C THR A 160 32.33 -26.38 -24.84
N LYS A 161 31.34 -26.67 -25.69
CA LYS A 161 31.54 -26.99 -27.11
C LYS A 161 32.00 -25.78 -27.94
N VAL A 162 31.50 -24.59 -27.66
CA VAL A 162 31.91 -23.34 -28.31
C VAL A 162 33.33 -22.99 -27.88
N VAL A 163 33.67 -23.10 -26.59
CA VAL A 163 35.04 -22.93 -26.09
C VAL A 163 35.99 -23.94 -26.73
N HIS A 164 35.63 -25.22 -26.84
CA HIS A 164 36.47 -26.22 -27.49
C HIS A 164 36.65 -25.94 -28.99
N LYS A 165 35.57 -25.54 -29.69
CA LYS A 165 35.64 -25.19 -31.11
C LYS A 165 36.48 -23.95 -31.37
N LEU A 166 36.37 -22.91 -30.52
CA LEU A 166 37.22 -21.73 -30.58
C LEU A 166 38.69 -22.07 -30.26
N TYR A 167 38.93 -23.02 -29.35
CA TYR A 167 40.28 -23.51 -29.05
C TYR A 167 40.90 -24.23 -30.26
N ASP A 168 40.14 -25.11 -30.93
CA ASP A 168 40.56 -25.84 -32.14
C ASP A 168 40.69 -24.92 -33.38
N GLU A 169 39.81 -23.93 -33.55
CA GLU A 169 39.98 -22.91 -34.60
C GLU A 169 41.26 -22.09 -34.31
N SER A 170 41.52 -21.71 -33.05
CA SER A 170 42.75 -21.00 -32.64
C SER A 170 44.03 -21.83 -32.76
N SER A 171 43.97 -23.16 -32.67
CA SER A 171 45.13 -24.03 -32.88
C SER A 171 45.43 -24.19 -34.37
N SER A 172 44.39 -24.35 -35.21
CA SER A 172 44.52 -24.46 -36.66
C SER A 172 45.04 -23.19 -37.34
N ILE A 173 44.77 -22.01 -36.76
CA ILE A 173 45.33 -20.72 -37.19
C ILE A 173 46.82 -20.66 -36.80
N ARG A 174 47.15 -21.07 -35.57
CA ARG A 174 48.51 -21.10 -34.99
C ARG A 174 49.46 -22.11 -35.67
N GLU A 175 48.93 -23.06 -36.45
CA GLU A 175 49.71 -23.90 -37.36
C GLU A 175 49.84 -23.25 -38.76
N ARG A 176 48.75 -22.74 -39.34
CA ARG A 176 48.76 -22.08 -40.68
C ARG A 176 49.54 -20.76 -40.77
N GLU A 177 49.89 -20.15 -39.64
CA GLU A 177 50.76 -18.98 -39.57
C GLU A 177 52.23 -19.36 -39.28
N ARG A 178 52.48 -20.52 -38.65
CA ARG A 178 53.85 -20.98 -38.35
C ARG A 178 54.62 -21.36 -39.62
N GLU A 179 53.94 -21.84 -40.65
CA GLU A 179 54.56 -22.24 -41.92
C GLU A 179 54.84 -21.08 -42.88
N ARG A 180 54.40 -19.84 -42.58
CA ARG A 180 54.47 -18.71 -43.53
C ARG A 180 55.42 -17.56 -43.19
N TYR A 181 56.01 -17.54 -41.99
CA TYR A 181 56.91 -16.45 -41.58
C TYR A 181 58.13 -16.96 -40.80
N THR A 182 59.28 -17.01 -41.49
CA THR A 182 60.60 -17.06 -40.84
C THR A 182 61.06 -15.65 -40.48
N VAL A 183 60.44 -15.05 -39.46
CA VAL A 183 60.90 -13.80 -38.85
C VAL A 183 60.88 -13.99 -37.33
N ASN A 184 61.97 -13.60 -36.66
CA ASN A 184 62.14 -13.76 -35.21
C ASN A 184 61.28 -12.74 -34.43
N ILE A 185 59.99 -13.02 -34.29
CA ILE A 185 59.11 -12.35 -33.31
C ILE A 185 58.88 -13.32 -32.15
N THR A 186 59.10 -12.86 -30.92
CA THR A 186 58.97 -13.67 -29.72
C THR A 186 57.52 -14.10 -29.49
N LYS A 187 57.35 -15.37 -29.08
CA LYS A 187 56.04 -16.02 -28.95
C LYS A 187 55.12 -15.33 -27.94
N ASP A 188 55.71 -14.63 -26.97
CA ASP A 188 55.02 -13.91 -25.91
C ASP A 188 54.43 -12.57 -26.40
N ASP A 189 55.07 -11.89 -27.36
CA ASP A 189 54.57 -10.62 -27.92
C ASP A 189 53.29 -10.86 -28.74
N MET A 190 53.29 -11.90 -29.56
CA MET A 190 52.10 -12.32 -30.32
C MET A 190 50.97 -12.79 -29.39
N SER A 191 51.30 -13.49 -28.28
CA SER A 191 50.31 -13.88 -27.28
C SER A 191 49.72 -12.69 -26.52
N SER A 192 50.53 -11.68 -26.22
CA SER A 192 50.10 -10.44 -25.55
C SER A 192 49.14 -9.65 -26.44
N PHE A 193 49.48 -9.48 -27.72
CA PHE A 193 48.69 -8.72 -28.68
C PHE A 193 47.31 -9.35 -28.94
N VAL A 194 47.26 -10.67 -29.17
CA VAL A 194 46.00 -11.41 -29.33
C VAL A 194 45.16 -11.41 -28.04
N SER A 195 45.80 -11.48 -26.87
CA SER A 195 45.12 -11.36 -25.58
C SER A 195 44.46 -9.98 -25.39
N CYS A 196 45.12 -8.89 -25.76
CA CYS A 196 44.55 -7.55 -25.65
C CYS A 196 43.35 -7.37 -26.59
N PHE A 197 43.48 -7.76 -27.86
CA PHE A 197 42.43 -7.57 -28.87
C PHE A 197 41.13 -8.31 -28.51
N ILE A 198 41.25 -9.57 -28.05
CA ILE A 198 40.10 -10.38 -27.60
C ILE A 198 39.44 -9.75 -26.35
N VAL A 199 40.21 -9.16 -25.44
CA VAL A 199 39.67 -8.50 -24.24
C VAL A 199 38.90 -7.22 -24.60
N GLU A 200 39.37 -6.45 -25.57
CA GLU A 200 38.74 -5.19 -25.98
C GLU A 200 37.40 -5.43 -26.70
N GLU A 201 37.36 -6.39 -27.64
CA GLU A 201 36.13 -6.79 -28.35
C GLU A 201 35.09 -7.43 -27.38
N LEU A 202 35.55 -8.21 -26.38
CA LEU A 202 34.68 -8.71 -25.31
C LEU A 202 34.15 -7.60 -24.39
N MET A 203 34.92 -6.53 -24.14
CA MET A 203 34.48 -5.41 -23.28
C MET A 203 33.33 -4.61 -23.92
N GLU A 204 33.37 -4.34 -25.23
CA GLU A 204 32.28 -3.64 -25.91
C GLU A 204 30.98 -4.46 -25.91
N VAL A 205 31.08 -5.75 -26.24
CA VAL A 205 29.92 -6.67 -26.19
C VAL A 205 29.36 -6.76 -24.77
N TYR A 206 30.22 -6.82 -23.75
CA TYR A 206 29.82 -6.83 -22.34
C TYR A 206 29.18 -5.51 -21.87
N ASP A 207 29.60 -4.34 -22.38
CA ASP A 207 28.93 -3.07 -22.07
C ASP A 207 27.47 -3.08 -22.55
N ILE A 208 27.22 -3.60 -23.77
CA ILE A 208 25.87 -3.70 -24.34
C ILE A 208 24.99 -4.63 -23.50
N TYR A 209 25.49 -5.81 -23.10
CA TYR A 209 24.73 -6.77 -22.29
C TYR A 209 24.51 -6.33 -20.83
N SER A 210 25.36 -5.45 -20.27
CA SER A 210 25.20 -4.94 -18.89
C SER A 210 24.24 -3.76 -18.75
N ARG A 211 23.88 -3.06 -19.85
CA ARG A 211 22.93 -1.91 -19.81
C ARG A 211 21.58 -2.21 -19.12
N PRO A 212 20.93 -3.38 -19.30
CA PRO A 212 19.69 -3.71 -18.60
C PRO A 212 19.86 -3.87 -17.07
N MET A 213 21.04 -4.29 -16.59
CA MET A 213 21.29 -4.48 -15.16
C MET A 213 21.29 -3.16 -14.39
N VAL A 214 21.80 -2.08 -15.01
CA VAL A 214 21.72 -0.72 -14.44
C VAL A 214 20.27 -0.27 -14.23
N TRP A 215 19.39 -0.51 -15.21
CA TRP A 215 17.95 -0.21 -15.08
C TRP A 215 17.27 -1.09 -14.02
N ILE A 216 17.65 -2.36 -13.90
CA ILE A 216 17.19 -3.23 -12.83
C ILE A 216 17.64 -2.69 -11.46
N GLY A 217 18.86 -2.19 -11.33
CA GLY A 217 19.35 -1.59 -10.08
C GLY A 217 18.63 -0.30 -9.70
N ILE A 218 18.34 0.57 -10.66
CA ILE A 218 17.48 1.75 -10.45
C ILE A 218 16.09 1.32 -9.97
N TYR A 219 15.51 0.27 -10.56
CA TYR A 219 14.20 -0.26 -10.15
C TYR A 219 14.22 -0.84 -8.72
N ILE A 220 15.30 -1.52 -8.31
CA ILE A 220 15.52 -1.99 -6.92
C ILE A 220 15.61 -0.81 -5.95
N ALA A 221 16.34 0.25 -6.30
CA ALA A 221 16.48 1.45 -5.47
C ALA A 221 15.13 2.17 -5.32
N ILE A 222 14.37 2.37 -6.41
CA ILE A 222 13.03 2.98 -6.37
C ILE A 222 12.06 2.15 -5.51
N ALA A 223 12.02 0.83 -5.68
CA ALA A 223 11.18 -0.06 -4.86
C ALA A 223 11.57 -0.01 -3.38
N SER A 224 12.87 0.03 -3.08
CA SER A 224 13.38 0.23 -1.71
C SER A 224 12.91 1.57 -1.15
N GLY A 225 12.99 2.65 -1.93
CA GLY A 225 12.48 3.98 -1.58
C GLY A 225 10.99 3.99 -1.21
N PHE A 226 10.13 3.30 -1.96
CA PHE A 226 8.71 3.15 -1.61
C PHE A 226 8.49 2.46 -0.26
N CYS A 227 9.25 1.40 0.04
CA CYS A 227 9.19 0.75 1.36
C CYS A 227 9.63 1.69 2.50
N ILE A 228 10.64 2.52 2.26
CA ILE A 228 11.15 3.49 3.24
C ILE A 228 10.13 4.59 3.51
N LEU A 229 9.52 5.16 2.46
CA LEU A 229 8.47 6.17 2.59
C LEU A 229 7.27 5.63 3.36
N ALA A 230 6.86 4.38 3.11
CA ALA A 230 5.78 3.74 3.85
C ALA A 230 6.11 3.54 5.34
N MET A 231 7.31 3.05 5.68
CA MET A 231 7.77 2.92 7.07
C MET A 231 7.92 4.27 7.78
N ALA A 232 8.41 5.30 7.07
CA ALA A 232 8.52 6.66 7.58
C ALA A 232 7.15 7.30 7.83
N ALA A 233 6.15 7.03 6.98
CA ALA A 233 4.78 7.50 7.17
C ALA A 233 4.12 6.88 8.41
N ASP A 234 4.37 5.59 8.69
CA ASP A 234 3.93 4.93 9.92
C ASP A 234 4.60 5.51 11.17
N LEU A 235 5.92 5.77 11.10
CA LEU A 235 6.67 6.42 12.17
C LEU A 235 6.13 7.83 12.48
N PHE A 236 5.93 8.65 11.44
CA PHE A 236 5.36 9.99 11.56
C PHE A 236 3.93 9.97 12.12
N HIS A 237 3.09 9.04 11.67
CA HIS A 237 1.74 8.83 12.19
C HIS A 237 1.73 8.40 13.67
N GLY A 238 2.65 7.52 14.07
CA GLY A 238 2.88 7.13 15.46
C GLY A 238 3.23 8.33 16.34
N PHE A 239 4.24 9.11 15.96
CA PHE A 239 4.67 10.30 16.71
C PHE A 239 3.60 11.40 16.75
N ARG A 240 2.98 11.73 15.61
CA ARG A 240 1.94 12.77 15.51
C ARG A 240 0.77 12.50 16.45
N ASN A 241 0.39 11.24 16.61
CA ASN A 241 -0.69 10.83 17.52
C ASN A 241 -0.19 10.54 18.96
N ARG A 242 1.12 10.58 19.22
CA ARG A 242 1.81 10.12 20.44
C ARG A 242 1.51 8.64 20.79
N LYS A 243 1.35 7.78 19.77
CA LYS A 243 1.26 6.33 19.92
C LYS A 243 2.66 5.71 19.79
N TYR A 244 3.40 5.64 20.90
CA TYR A 244 4.80 5.20 20.92
C TYR A 244 5.01 3.73 20.53
N TRP A 245 3.96 2.90 20.53
CA TRP A 245 4.00 1.54 19.98
C TRP A 245 3.94 1.49 18.44
N ILE A 246 3.74 2.65 17.79
CA ILE A 246 3.81 2.90 16.34
C ILE A 246 2.98 1.87 15.53
N PRO A 247 1.67 2.13 15.32
CA PRO A 247 0.82 1.26 14.49
C PRO A 247 1.32 1.17 13.05
N CYS A 248 1.06 0.04 12.41
CA CYS A 248 1.41 -0.20 11.01
C CYS A 248 0.16 -0.01 10.14
N LYS A 249 0.08 1.11 9.41
CA LYS A 249 -1.07 1.54 8.60
C LYS A 249 -0.68 1.71 7.13
N TYR A 250 0.45 2.35 6.85
CA TYR A 250 0.93 2.62 5.50
C TYR A 250 1.77 1.45 4.95
N PHE A 251 2.70 0.91 5.73
CA PHE A 251 3.51 -0.26 5.33
C PHE A 251 2.79 -1.59 5.62
N SER A 252 1.51 -1.67 5.22
CA SER A 252 0.68 -2.86 5.45
C SER A 252 1.03 -4.00 4.48
N LEU A 253 1.08 -5.25 4.98
CA LEU A 253 1.35 -6.43 4.16
C LEU A 253 0.14 -6.80 3.29
N ASN A 254 0.24 -6.68 1.98
CA ASN A 254 -0.77 -7.08 1.02
C ASN A 254 -0.09 -7.57 -0.26
N ALA A 255 -0.85 -8.03 -1.26
CA ALA A 255 -0.27 -8.55 -2.49
C ALA A 255 0.66 -7.53 -3.19
N ALA A 256 0.30 -6.25 -3.20
CA ALA A 256 1.12 -5.20 -3.81
C ALA A 256 2.39 -4.93 -3.01
N SER A 257 2.32 -4.77 -1.68
CA SER A 257 3.54 -4.57 -0.88
C SER A 257 4.46 -5.78 -0.92
N ILE A 258 3.95 -7.02 -0.92
CA ILE A 258 4.76 -8.24 -1.16
C ILE A 258 5.51 -8.16 -2.50
N THR A 259 4.86 -7.70 -3.58
CA THR A 259 5.56 -7.53 -4.86
C THR A 259 6.63 -6.43 -4.82
N VAL A 260 6.38 -5.30 -4.14
CA VAL A 260 7.39 -4.23 -3.98
C VAL A 260 8.57 -4.72 -3.14
N VAL A 261 8.34 -5.49 -2.06
CA VAL A 261 9.40 -6.14 -1.28
C VAL A 261 10.20 -7.10 -2.17
N ALA A 262 9.54 -7.94 -2.97
CA ALA A 262 10.22 -8.88 -3.86
C ALA A 262 11.10 -8.18 -4.92
N VAL A 263 10.67 -7.01 -5.41
CA VAL A 263 11.50 -6.16 -6.30
C VAL A 263 12.69 -5.57 -5.54
N ALA A 264 12.47 -4.97 -4.37
CA ALA A 264 13.53 -4.41 -3.53
C ALA A 264 14.60 -5.46 -3.14
N MET A 265 14.22 -6.75 -3.12
CA MET A 265 15.11 -7.87 -2.81
C MET A 265 15.59 -8.67 -4.01
N LYS A 266 15.48 -8.12 -5.22
CA LYS A 266 16.01 -8.78 -6.41
C LYS A 266 17.54 -8.95 -6.35
N LEU A 267 18.27 -8.05 -5.69
CA LEU A 267 19.72 -8.13 -5.53
C LEU A 267 20.22 -9.41 -4.82
N PRO A 268 19.82 -9.73 -3.57
CA PRO A 268 20.22 -10.98 -2.91
C PRO A 268 19.59 -12.24 -3.54
N VAL A 269 18.61 -12.08 -4.43
CA VAL A 269 17.99 -13.17 -5.19
C VAL A 269 18.74 -13.48 -6.50
N ASP A 270 19.58 -12.55 -6.99
CA ASP A 270 20.35 -12.76 -8.22
C ASP A 270 21.52 -13.73 -8.01
N LEU A 271 21.52 -14.79 -8.82
CA LEU A 271 22.53 -15.85 -8.87
C LEU A 271 23.30 -15.86 -10.20
N SER A 272 22.99 -14.93 -11.11
CA SER A 272 23.39 -14.97 -12.52
C SER A 272 24.47 -13.94 -12.90
N SER A 273 24.48 -12.79 -12.23
CA SER A 273 25.42 -11.70 -12.48
C SER A 273 26.69 -11.80 -11.62
N SER A 274 27.81 -11.35 -12.18
CA SER A 274 29.09 -11.28 -11.46
C SER A 274 29.13 -10.08 -10.52
N MET A 275 29.40 -10.33 -9.23
CA MET A 275 29.39 -9.33 -8.16
C MET A 275 30.58 -9.48 -7.18
N PRO A 276 31.84 -9.44 -7.65
CA PRO A 276 33.01 -9.65 -6.80
C PRO A 276 33.44 -8.40 -6.00
N GLY A 277 32.88 -7.22 -6.28
CA GLY A 277 33.33 -5.97 -5.67
C GLY A 277 32.93 -5.83 -4.20
N GLU A 278 33.77 -5.18 -3.40
CA GLU A 278 33.49 -4.88 -1.99
C GLU A 278 32.16 -4.12 -1.79
N VAL A 279 31.86 -3.15 -2.67
CA VAL A 279 30.57 -2.43 -2.70
C VAL A 279 29.40 -3.36 -3.07
N ASP A 280 29.63 -4.35 -3.95
CA ASP A 280 28.58 -5.31 -4.32
C ASP A 280 28.19 -6.18 -3.12
N GLN A 281 29.20 -6.72 -2.43
CA GLN A 281 29.04 -7.56 -1.26
C GLN A 281 28.46 -6.77 -0.08
N ALA A 282 28.85 -5.52 0.11
CA ALA A 282 28.28 -4.61 1.10
C ALA A 282 26.79 -4.31 0.86
N ALA A 283 26.38 -4.11 -0.39
CA ALA A 283 24.98 -3.90 -0.75
C ALA A 283 24.15 -5.19 -0.63
N LYS A 284 24.72 -6.37 -0.96
CA LYS A 284 24.07 -7.67 -0.68
C LYS A 284 23.79 -7.84 0.81
N LEU A 285 24.78 -7.60 1.68
CA LEU A 285 24.58 -7.59 3.13
C LEU A 285 23.54 -6.53 3.55
N GLY A 286 23.55 -5.35 2.93
CA GLY A 286 22.55 -4.30 3.13
C GLY A 286 21.13 -4.73 2.81
N SER A 287 20.90 -5.47 1.71
CA SER A 287 19.59 -6.04 1.38
C SER A 287 19.12 -7.06 2.42
N LEU A 288 20.02 -7.92 2.93
CA LEU A 288 19.68 -8.89 3.98
C LEU A 288 19.33 -8.17 5.30
N ALA A 289 20.09 -7.16 5.70
CA ALA A 289 19.80 -6.32 6.85
C ALA A 289 18.46 -5.58 6.68
N PHE A 290 18.21 -5.00 5.51
CA PHE A 290 16.97 -4.30 5.19
C PHE A 290 15.76 -5.23 5.27
N MET A 291 15.89 -6.51 4.87
CA MET A 291 14.82 -7.49 5.06
C MET A 291 14.53 -7.83 6.51
N CYS A 292 15.53 -7.99 7.37
CA CYS A 292 15.29 -8.17 8.80
C CYS A 292 14.39 -7.04 9.35
N ILE A 293 14.70 -5.79 8.98
CA ILE A 293 13.94 -4.60 9.39
C ILE A 293 12.53 -4.58 8.78
N MET A 294 12.38 -4.96 7.51
CA MET A 294 11.07 -5.01 6.85
C MET A 294 10.16 -6.09 7.46
N ILE A 295 10.69 -7.29 7.75
CA ILE A 295 9.91 -8.38 8.36
C ILE A 295 9.36 -7.96 9.73
N ALA A 296 10.19 -7.35 10.58
CA ALA A 296 9.77 -6.88 11.89
C ALA A 296 8.69 -5.78 11.83
N ASN A 297 8.72 -4.91 10.83
CA ASN A 297 7.67 -3.90 10.63
C ASN A 297 6.38 -4.48 10.02
N LEU A 298 6.49 -5.40 9.07
CA LEU A 298 5.34 -6.07 8.44
C LEU A 298 4.59 -6.98 9.43
N MET A 299 5.29 -7.56 10.42
CA MET A 299 4.70 -8.44 11.43
C MET A 299 3.49 -7.81 12.15
N LEU A 300 3.52 -6.50 12.41
CA LEU A 300 2.43 -5.79 13.10
C LEU A 300 1.17 -5.68 12.21
N SER A 301 1.34 -5.53 10.89
CA SER A 301 0.23 -5.39 9.95
C SER A 301 -0.65 -6.66 9.88
N LEU A 302 -0.07 -7.83 10.14
CA LEU A 302 -0.80 -9.10 10.21
C LEU A 302 -1.99 -9.01 11.19
N ALA A 303 -1.83 -8.31 12.31
CA ALA A 303 -2.87 -8.25 13.34
C ALA A 303 -4.11 -7.45 12.89
N SER A 304 -3.97 -6.51 11.96
CA SER A 304 -5.11 -5.76 11.37
C SER A 304 -5.88 -6.50 10.28
N MET A 305 -5.47 -7.71 9.88
CA MET A 305 -6.07 -8.43 8.74
C MET A 305 -7.10 -9.46 9.19
N ASP A 306 -8.16 -9.64 8.39
CA ASP A 306 -9.07 -10.76 8.59
C ASP A 306 -8.34 -12.11 8.45
N ASN A 307 -8.89 -13.17 9.05
CA ASN A 307 -8.22 -14.46 9.13
C ASN A 307 -7.88 -15.11 7.77
N LYS A 308 -8.59 -14.78 6.68
CA LYS A 308 -8.30 -15.31 5.33
C LYS A 308 -7.15 -14.55 4.69
N THR A 309 -7.19 -13.22 4.74
CA THR A 309 -6.15 -12.33 4.21
C THR A 309 -4.84 -12.50 4.98
N LEU A 310 -4.92 -12.62 6.32
CA LEU A 310 -3.79 -12.97 7.20
C LEU A 310 -3.05 -14.20 6.69
N LEU A 311 -3.77 -15.30 6.44
CA LEU A 311 -3.17 -16.56 5.99
C LEU A 311 -2.53 -16.43 4.61
N ALA A 312 -3.21 -15.81 3.65
CA ALA A 312 -2.70 -15.63 2.29
C ALA A 312 -1.42 -14.78 2.25
N ASN A 313 -1.42 -13.63 2.95
CA ASN A 313 -0.29 -12.72 2.99
C ASN A 313 0.89 -13.31 3.78
N THR A 314 0.62 -14.04 4.87
CA THR A 314 1.66 -14.78 5.61
C THR A 314 2.33 -15.82 4.71
N ILE A 315 1.58 -16.62 3.95
CA ILE A 315 2.15 -17.61 3.02
C ILE A 315 3.03 -16.93 1.96
N GLY A 316 2.56 -15.82 1.37
CA GLY A 316 3.34 -15.07 0.38
C GLY A 316 4.67 -14.55 0.93
N LEU A 317 4.65 -13.96 2.13
CA LEU A 317 5.85 -13.44 2.79
C LEU A 317 6.80 -14.57 3.23
N VAL A 318 6.28 -15.68 3.77
CA VAL A 318 7.06 -16.87 4.14
C VAL A 318 7.80 -17.46 2.94
N ILE A 319 7.14 -17.58 1.78
CA ILE A 319 7.77 -18.07 0.54
C ILE A 319 8.93 -17.15 0.13
N LEU A 320 8.72 -15.83 0.13
CA LEU A 320 9.74 -14.85 -0.23
C LEU A 320 10.98 -14.95 0.68
N ILE A 321 10.79 -15.01 2.00
CA ILE A 321 11.89 -15.12 2.97
C ILE A 321 12.65 -16.45 2.80
N ILE A 322 11.95 -17.57 2.61
CA ILE A 322 12.59 -18.88 2.36
C ILE A 322 13.41 -18.84 1.06
N THR A 323 12.89 -18.23 -0.02
CA THR A 323 13.64 -18.07 -1.29
C THR A 323 14.92 -17.26 -1.08
N MET A 324 14.88 -16.17 -0.32
CA MET A 324 16.08 -15.38 -0.02
C MET A 324 17.10 -16.16 0.82
N ILE A 325 16.64 -16.91 1.83
CA ILE A 325 17.50 -17.76 2.66
C ILE A 325 18.20 -18.81 1.79
N VAL A 326 17.46 -19.54 0.95
CA VAL A 326 18.02 -20.56 0.06
C VAL A 326 18.99 -19.96 -0.95
N ASN A 327 18.67 -18.82 -1.56
CA ASN A 327 19.57 -18.19 -2.54
C ASN A 327 20.86 -17.64 -1.90
N THR A 328 20.79 -17.12 -0.68
CA THR A 328 21.98 -16.68 0.07
C THR A 328 22.86 -17.88 0.43
N LEU A 329 22.26 -19.00 0.87
CA LEU A 329 22.97 -20.26 1.12
C LEU A 329 23.68 -20.78 -0.15
N ILE A 330 23.00 -20.73 -1.30
CA ILE A 330 23.61 -21.10 -2.60
C ILE A 330 24.81 -20.21 -2.90
N GLN A 331 24.72 -18.88 -2.73
CA GLN A 331 25.84 -17.95 -2.98
C GLN A 331 27.05 -18.17 -2.06
N ILE A 332 26.81 -18.62 -0.83
CA ILE A 332 27.87 -19.03 0.11
C ILE A 332 28.52 -20.33 -0.39
N ILE A 333 27.73 -21.36 -0.71
CA ILE A 333 28.24 -22.67 -1.15
C ILE A 333 28.99 -22.59 -2.48
N THR A 334 28.55 -21.74 -3.42
CA THR A 334 29.20 -21.56 -4.73
C THR A 334 30.43 -20.65 -4.68
N GLY A 335 30.76 -20.06 -3.53
CA GLY A 335 31.87 -19.11 -3.41
C GLY A 335 31.63 -17.76 -4.08
N VAL A 336 30.38 -17.41 -4.43
CA VAL A 336 30.04 -16.05 -4.90
C VAL A 336 30.22 -15.02 -3.77
N ILE A 337 30.16 -15.47 -2.51
CA ILE A 337 30.61 -14.73 -1.32
C ILE A 337 31.92 -15.37 -0.83
N ALA A 338 32.99 -15.25 -1.63
CA ALA A 338 34.27 -15.94 -1.40
C ALA A 338 35.05 -15.43 -0.17
N ASN A 339 34.95 -14.14 0.15
CA ASN A 339 35.71 -13.55 1.24
C ASN A 339 35.13 -14.01 2.59
N GLY A 340 35.93 -14.75 3.37
CA GLY A 340 35.50 -15.38 4.63
C GLY A 340 34.89 -14.41 5.64
N TYR A 341 35.27 -13.12 5.58
CA TYR A 341 34.67 -12.09 6.40
C TYR A 341 33.20 -11.82 6.01
N PHE A 342 32.92 -11.60 4.70
CA PHE A 342 31.55 -11.41 4.20
C PHE A 342 30.68 -12.66 4.38
N MET A 343 31.26 -13.86 4.25
CA MET A 343 30.58 -15.12 4.54
C MET A 343 30.08 -15.16 5.99
N MET A 344 30.90 -14.73 6.97
CA MET A 344 30.48 -14.69 8.39
C MET A 344 29.26 -13.78 8.58
N TRP A 345 29.27 -12.58 7.99
CA TRP A 345 28.16 -11.63 8.10
C TRP A 345 26.89 -12.10 7.39
N ALA A 346 27.03 -12.73 6.22
CA ALA A 346 25.90 -13.36 5.51
C ALA A 346 25.28 -14.48 6.35
N CYS A 347 26.09 -15.33 6.99
CA CYS A 347 25.63 -16.35 7.94
C CYS A 347 24.90 -15.74 9.16
N ILE A 348 25.38 -14.63 9.71
CA ILE A 348 24.69 -13.93 10.81
C ILE A 348 23.31 -13.44 10.35
N TYR A 349 23.22 -12.72 9.23
CA TYR A 349 21.93 -12.24 8.72
C TYR A 349 20.96 -13.36 8.33
N MET A 350 21.47 -14.49 7.83
CA MET A 350 20.71 -15.71 7.60
C MET A 350 20.05 -16.25 8.88
N VAL A 351 20.79 -16.31 9.99
CA VAL A 351 20.25 -16.72 11.30
C VAL A 351 19.22 -15.72 11.83
N LEU A 352 19.47 -14.42 11.67
CA LEU A 352 18.52 -13.36 12.08
C LEU A 352 17.22 -13.43 11.26
N MET A 353 17.29 -13.58 9.93
CA MET A 353 16.10 -13.76 9.07
C MET A 353 15.33 -15.04 9.42
N LEU A 354 16.02 -16.16 9.68
CA LEU A 354 15.37 -17.40 10.09
C LEU A 354 14.66 -17.25 11.45
N SER A 355 15.29 -16.55 12.40
CA SER A 355 14.68 -16.23 13.70
C SER A 355 13.43 -15.37 13.53
N LEU A 356 13.48 -14.33 12.70
CA LEU A 356 12.33 -13.48 12.39
C LEU A 356 11.22 -14.23 11.65
N LEU A 357 11.56 -15.16 10.75
CA LEU A 357 10.60 -16.04 10.07
C LEU A 357 9.83 -16.94 11.06
N ILE A 358 10.55 -17.52 12.03
CA ILE A 358 9.95 -18.33 13.09
C ILE A 358 9.01 -17.48 13.97
N ILE A 359 9.45 -16.27 14.35
CA ILE A 359 8.65 -15.30 15.09
C ILE A 359 7.39 -14.88 14.30
N LEU A 360 7.53 -14.61 13.00
CA LEU A 360 6.43 -14.25 12.09
C LEU A 360 5.35 -15.35 12.00
N ILE A 361 5.77 -16.61 11.84
CA ILE A 361 4.86 -17.77 11.79
C ILE A 361 4.17 -17.97 13.15
N SER A 362 4.91 -17.88 14.25
CA SER A 362 4.37 -17.97 15.62
C SER A 362 3.34 -16.87 15.91
N SER A 363 3.62 -15.65 15.44
CA SER A 363 2.71 -14.49 15.48
C SER A 363 1.42 -14.75 14.70
N ALA A 364 1.53 -15.22 13.45
CA ALA A 364 0.37 -15.53 12.59
C ALA A 364 -0.54 -16.64 13.17
N ILE A 365 0.02 -17.61 13.89
CA ILE A 365 -0.74 -18.65 14.61
C ILE A 365 -1.48 -18.07 15.83
N THR A 366 -0.95 -17.03 16.47
CA THR A 366 -1.54 -16.48 17.70
C THR A 366 -2.67 -15.48 17.43
N ILE A 367 -2.54 -14.66 16.38
CA ILE A 367 -3.48 -13.56 16.05
C ILE A 367 -4.98 -13.98 16.05
N PRO A 368 -5.40 -15.09 15.40
CA PRO A 368 -6.82 -15.44 15.40
C PRO A 368 -7.35 -15.83 16.79
N THR A 369 -6.48 -16.34 17.67
CA THR A 369 -6.85 -16.67 19.05
C THR A 369 -7.00 -15.41 19.88
N SER A 370 -6.04 -14.47 19.78
CA SER A 370 -6.13 -13.21 20.52
C SER A 370 -7.39 -12.44 20.11
N LYS A 371 -7.72 -12.36 18.81
CA LYS A 371 -8.99 -11.78 18.32
C LYS A 371 -10.23 -12.40 18.96
N LYS A 372 -10.32 -13.74 19.02
CA LYS A 372 -11.44 -14.45 19.69
C LYS A 372 -11.56 -14.09 21.17
N ILE A 373 -10.43 -13.97 21.88
CA ILE A 373 -10.41 -13.66 23.33
C ILE A 373 -10.79 -12.20 23.57
N LEU A 374 -10.25 -11.28 22.79
CA LEU A 374 -10.56 -9.85 22.86
C LEU A 374 -12.03 -9.57 22.53
N GLU A 375 -12.60 -10.28 21.56
CA GLU A 375 -14.01 -10.16 21.23
C GLU A 375 -14.91 -10.71 22.35
N PHE A 376 -14.55 -11.84 22.96
CA PHE A 376 -15.27 -12.35 24.13
C PHE A 376 -15.20 -11.39 25.34
N LYS A 377 -14.00 -10.86 25.67
CA LYS A 377 -13.85 -9.87 26.75
C LYS A 377 -14.64 -8.58 26.43
N TYR A 378 -14.59 -8.07 25.19
CA TYR A 378 -15.38 -6.91 24.75
C TYR A 378 -16.88 -7.12 24.96
N GLN A 379 -17.43 -8.26 24.52
CA GLN A 379 -18.86 -8.56 24.67
C GLN A 379 -19.30 -8.75 26.14
N ALA A 380 -18.38 -9.13 27.03
CA ALA A 380 -18.64 -9.16 28.47
C ALA A 380 -18.65 -7.74 29.04
N THR A 381 -17.59 -6.96 28.81
CA THR A 381 -17.45 -5.60 29.35
C THR A 381 -18.51 -4.63 28.80
N SER A 382 -18.88 -4.73 27.52
CA SER A 382 -19.89 -3.86 26.91
C SER A 382 -21.29 -4.07 27.52
N LYS A 383 -21.64 -5.31 27.90
CA LYS A 383 -22.89 -5.63 28.61
C LYS A 383 -22.93 -5.10 30.04
N THR A 384 -21.80 -5.05 30.73
CA THR A 384 -21.71 -4.34 32.02
C THR A 384 -21.89 -2.84 31.81
N THR A 385 -21.24 -2.29 30.79
CA THR A 385 -21.26 -0.85 30.46
C THR A 385 -22.66 -0.32 30.13
N SER A 386 -23.54 -1.14 29.54
CA SER A 386 -24.92 -0.73 29.23
C SER A 386 -25.83 -0.59 30.45
N ASN A 387 -25.43 -1.12 31.60
CA ASN A 387 -26.26 -1.17 32.81
C ASN A 387 -25.93 -0.07 33.82
N ASP A 388 -24.78 0.61 33.66
CA ASP A 388 -24.38 1.75 34.49
C ASP A 388 -25.23 2.99 34.16
N GLN A 389 -26.22 3.29 34.99
CA GLN A 389 -26.92 4.57 34.95
C GLN A 389 -26.07 5.68 35.60
N LEU A 390 -25.50 6.54 34.75
CA LEU A 390 -24.83 7.77 35.17
C LEU A 390 -25.86 8.84 35.54
N ILE A 391 -26.33 8.79 36.79
CA ILE A 391 -27.34 9.71 37.36
C ILE A 391 -26.71 11.09 37.63
N GLY A 392 -27.49 12.16 37.42
CA GLY A 392 -27.12 13.54 37.81
C GLY A 392 -26.22 14.32 36.84
N MET A 393 -25.80 13.73 35.72
CA MET A 393 -24.93 14.38 34.73
C MET A 393 -25.69 14.93 33.51
N SER A 394 -25.13 15.94 32.83
CA SER A 394 -25.64 16.42 31.54
C SER A 394 -25.49 15.38 30.43
N MET A 395 -26.30 15.49 29.38
CA MET A 395 -26.31 14.58 28.23
C MET A 395 -24.96 14.57 27.51
N VAL A 396 -24.33 15.73 27.36
CA VAL A 396 -22.99 15.85 26.77
C VAL A 396 -21.92 15.14 27.62
N GLU A 397 -21.95 15.26 28.94
CA GLU A 397 -20.93 14.63 29.79
C GLU A 397 -21.17 13.11 29.95
N LYS A 398 -22.44 12.67 30.01
CA LYS A 398 -22.82 11.25 29.87
C LYS A 398 -22.26 10.66 28.57
N LEU A 399 -22.49 11.33 27.44
CA LEU A 399 -22.02 10.89 26.13
C LEU A 399 -20.48 10.92 26.04
N ARG A 400 -19.83 11.89 26.67
CA ARG A 400 -18.37 11.98 26.76
C ARG A 400 -17.78 10.81 27.54
N GLN A 401 -18.30 10.50 28.73
CA GLN A 401 -17.86 9.32 29.50
C GLN A 401 -18.15 8.01 28.75
N TYR A 402 -19.30 7.92 28.08
CA TYR A 402 -19.67 6.78 27.26
C TYR A 402 -18.67 6.52 26.13
N VAL A 403 -18.37 7.54 25.31
CA VAL A 403 -17.33 7.44 24.26
C VAL A 403 -15.96 7.15 24.86
N ARG A 404 -15.63 7.68 26.05
CA ARG A 404 -14.36 7.44 26.74
C ARG A 404 -14.18 5.98 27.18
N ARG A 405 -15.22 5.34 27.71
CA ARG A 405 -15.25 3.91 28.04
C ARG A 405 -15.03 3.05 26.78
N TYR A 406 -15.77 3.32 25.70
CA TYR A 406 -15.61 2.61 24.42
C TYR A 406 -14.27 2.89 23.72
N TRP A 407 -13.70 4.09 23.85
CA TRP A 407 -12.38 4.43 23.31
C TRP A 407 -11.26 3.64 23.99
N VAL A 408 -11.34 3.48 25.31
CA VAL A 408 -10.42 2.63 26.07
C VAL A 408 -10.56 1.17 25.67
N MET A 409 -11.77 0.63 25.55
CA MET A 409 -11.98 -0.73 25.04
C MET A 409 -11.41 -0.92 23.62
N ALA A 410 -11.66 0.03 22.71
CA ALA A 410 -11.27 -0.09 21.31
C ALA A 410 -9.74 -0.03 21.12
N GLU A 411 -9.05 0.90 21.79
CA GLU A 411 -7.60 1.03 21.71
C GLU A 411 -6.87 -0.10 22.46
N SER A 412 -7.32 -0.49 23.66
CA SER A 412 -6.71 -1.62 24.40
C SER A 412 -7.00 -2.97 23.74
N GLY A 413 -8.21 -3.15 23.20
CA GLY A 413 -8.63 -4.33 22.45
C GLY A 413 -8.12 -4.39 21.01
N ASN A 414 -7.32 -3.41 20.55
CA ASN A 414 -6.79 -3.40 19.20
C ASN A 414 -5.78 -4.56 19.02
N PRO A 415 -5.99 -5.48 18.05
CA PRO A 415 -5.08 -6.59 17.83
C PRO A 415 -3.65 -6.17 17.51
N GLN A 416 -3.44 -5.00 16.87
CA GLN A 416 -2.08 -4.46 16.67
C GLN A 416 -1.44 -4.04 18.00
N PHE A 417 -2.18 -3.35 18.89
CA PHE A 417 -1.64 -2.95 20.20
C PHE A 417 -1.21 -4.19 21.00
N VAL A 418 -2.09 -5.20 21.07
CA VAL A 418 -1.82 -6.49 21.72
C VAL A 418 -0.66 -7.26 21.08
N MET A 419 -0.50 -7.20 19.75
CA MET A 419 0.67 -7.76 19.09
C MET A 419 1.95 -7.01 19.49
N SER A 420 1.90 -5.67 19.51
CA SER A 420 3.06 -4.82 19.79
C SER A 420 3.62 -4.98 21.21
N SER A 421 2.75 -5.25 22.18
CA SER A 421 3.11 -5.45 23.59
C SER A 421 3.65 -6.85 23.93
N ASN A 422 3.54 -7.81 22.99
CA ASN A 422 3.87 -9.21 23.25
C ASN A 422 5.37 -9.53 23.10
N SER A 423 5.82 -10.61 23.76
CA SER A 423 7.22 -11.07 23.79
C SER A 423 7.84 -11.34 22.40
N LEU A 424 7.06 -11.80 21.42
CA LEU A 424 7.47 -11.98 20.02
C LEU A 424 7.84 -10.65 19.35
N SER A 425 7.05 -9.59 19.59
CA SER A 425 7.32 -8.22 19.11
C SER A 425 8.60 -7.68 19.73
N ASN A 426 8.76 -7.85 21.04
CA ASN A 426 9.99 -7.44 21.75
C ASN A 426 11.23 -8.14 21.19
N ALA A 427 11.18 -9.47 20.99
CA ALA A 427 12.27 -10.23 20.39
C ALA A 427 12.58 -9.76 18.95
N SER A 428 11.57 -9.40 18.16
CA SER A 428 11.79 -8.83 16.81
C SER A 428 12.47 -7.46 16.84
N GLY A 429 12.12 -6.60 17.81
CA GLY A 429 12.77 -5.29 18.01
C GLY A 429 14.24 -5.43 18.42
N ILE A 430 14.53 -6.41 19.28
CA ILE A 430 15.90 -6.79 19.67
C ILE A 430 16.72 -7.26 18.46
N ILE A 431 16.16 -8.13 17.62
CA ILE A 431 16.82 -8.59 16.39
C ILE A 431 17.08 -7.41 15.44
N CYS A 432 16.19 -6.41 15.39
CA CYS A 432 16.43 -5.19 14.62
C CYS A 432 17.60 -4.36 15.18
N ILE A 433 17.74 -4.24 16.51
CA ILE A 433 18.89 -3.57 17.14
C ILE A 433 20.20 -4.27 16.74
N ILE A 434 20.25 -5.59 16.84
CA ILE A 434 21.43 -6.38 16.44
C ILE A 434 21.71 -6.18 14.95
N SER A 435 20.69 -6.30 14.09
CA SER A 435 20.78 -6.09 12.64
C SER A 435 21.33 -4.70 12.26
N LEU A 436 20.85 -3.65 12.93
CA LEU A 436 21.27 -2.26 12.75
C LEU A 436 22.71 -2.04 13.20
N ILE A 437 23.07 -2.47 14.41
CA ILE A 437 24.42 -2.33 14.97
C ILE A 437 25.43 -3.06 14.08
N THR A 438 25.13 -4.33 13.72
CA THR A 438 25.97 -5.11 12.80
C THR A 438 26.17 -4.37 11.48
N TYR A 439 25.11 -3.78 10.91
CA TYR A 439 25.21 -3.09 9.62
C TYR A 439 26.00 -1.78 9.72
N ILE A 440 25.81 -0.98 10.78
CA ILE A 440 26.59 0.23 11.01
C ILE A 440 28.09 -0.09 11.13
N PHE A 441 28.47 -1.15 11.84
CA PHE A 441 29.87 -1.59 11.87
C PHE A 441 30.41 -1.96 10.48
N ARG A 442 29.63 -2.64 9.62
CA ARG A 442 30.03 -2.89 8.23
C ARG A 442 30.29 -1.59 7.46
N VAL A 443 29.40 -0.61 7.58
CA VAL A 443 29.52 0.67 6.86
C VAL A 443 30.71 1.49 7.37
N LEU A 444 30.99 1.46 8.67
CA LEU A 444 32.20 2.10 9.22
C LEU A 444 33.48 1.43 8.71
N ASP A 445 33.56 0.10 8.69
CA ASP A 445 34.72 -0.63 8.13
C ASP A 445 35.00 -0.27 6.66
N ILE A 446 33.97 0.05 5.88
CA ILE A 446 34.07 0.40 4.45
C ILE A 446 34.43 1.88 4.24
N PHE A 447 33.92 2.79 5.09
CA PHE A 447 33.99 4.25 4.85
C PHE A 447 34.86 5.05 5.84
N GLY A 448 35.37 4.47 6.95
CA GLY A 448 36.05 5.30 7.97
C GLY A 448 36.94 4.62 9.01
N ILE A 449 38.21 5.05 8.99
CA ILE A 449 39.26 4.93 10.04
C ILE A 449 39.88 3.53 10.22
N PRO A 450 41.20 3.35 9.97
CA PRO A 450 41.89 2.07 10.15
C PRO A 450 42.11 1.77 11.64
N SER A 451 41.19 1.01 12.25
CA SER A 451 41.24 0.58 13.65
C SER A 451 42.09 -0.69 13.86
N SER A 452 43.33 -0.68 13.39
CA SER A 452 44.49 -1.40 13.98
C SER A 452 45.73 -1.35 13.09
N GLU A 453 46.92 -1.40 13.72
CA GLU A 453 48.24 -1.43 13.07
C GLU A 453 48.48 -2.65 12.15
N TYR A 454 47.58 -3.63 12.16
CA TYR A 454 47.77 -4.92 11.46
C TYR A 454 47.60 -4.83 9.94
N ASN A 455 46.91 -3.80 9.41
CA ASN A 455 46.61 -3.67 7.98
C ASN A 455 47.62 -2.86 7.16
N SER A 456 48.73 -2.41 7.76
CA SER A 456 49.82 -1.69 7.07
C SER A 456 50.34 -2.46 5.83
N LYS A 457 50.40 -3.80 5.92
CA LYS A 457 50.87 -4.66 4.82
C LYS A 457 49.91 -4.77 3.63
N TYR A 458 48.60 -4.60 3.84
CA TYR A 458 47.59 -4.64 2.78
C TYR A 458 47.41 -3.27 2.10
N LEU A 459 47.56 -2.17 2.85
CA LEU A 459 47.44 -0.82 2.33
C LEU A 459 48.58 -0.44 1.36
N TYR A 460 49.75 -1.07 1.47
CA TYR A 460 50.85 -0.87 0.52
C TYR A 460 50.61 -1.53 -0.84
N GLN A 461 49.83 -2.63 -0.89
CA GLN A 461 49.57 -3.35 -2.13
C GLN A 461 48.43 -2.73 -2.95
N THR A 462 47.45 -2.07 -2.31
CA THR A 462 46.37 -1.37 -3.03
C THR A 462 46.81 -0.06 -3.67
N LYS A 463 47.83 0.61 -3.12
CA LYS A 463 48.28 1.93 -3.62
C LYS A 463 49.04 1.87 -4.95
N TYR A 464 49.64 0.73 -5.30
CA TYR A 464 50.27 0.52 -6.62
C TYR A 464 49.29 0.06 -7.70
N GLN A 465 48.02 -0.22 -7.33
CA GLN A 465 46.97 -0.66 -8.24
C GLN A 465 45.81 0.37 -8.37
N SER A 466 45.97 1.59 -7.82
CA SER A 466 44.91 2.61 -7.80
C SER A 466 44.92 3.59 -8.99
N GLU A 467 45.88 3.52 -9.90
CA GLU A 467 46.04 4.50 -11.00
C GLU A 467 45.59 3.98 -12.39
N TYR A 468 45.16 2.71 -12.48
CA TYR A 468 44.67 2.09 -13.72
C TYR A 468 43.28 1.42 -13.62
N GLN A 469 42.57 1.55 -12.50
CA GLN A 469 41.33 0.77 -12.27
C GLN A 469 40.21 1.53 -11.54
N THR A 470 39.93 2.77 -11.95
CA THR A 470 38.84 3.62 -11.45
C THR A 470 37.50 3.40 -12.17
N GLY A 471 37.14 2.12 -12.41
CA GLY A 471 35.88 1.73 -13.05
C GLY A 471 35.11 0.69 -12.23
N PHE A 472 33.88 1.01 -11.84
CA PHE A 472 32.97 0.12 -11.11
C PHE A 472 32.76 -1.22 -11.84
N ARG A 473 33.50 -2.26 -11.47
CA ARG A 473 33.47 -3.60 -12.10
C ARG A 473 32.30 -4.47 -11.63
N SER A 474 31.13 -3.84 -11.54
CA SER A 474 29.84 -4.44 -11.20
C SER A 474 28.92 -4.35 -12.41
N GLU A 475 28.19 -5.40 -12.73
CA GLU A 475 27.19 -5.37 -13.81
C GLU A 475 26.11 -4.30 -13.58
N TYR A 476 25.90 -3.91 -12.33
CA TYR A 476 24.97 -2.86 -11.91
C TYR A 476 25.56 -1.43 -12.01
N LYS A 477 26.88 -1.29 -12.26
CA LYS A 477 27.61 -0.01 -12.37
C LYS A 477 27.25 0.95 -11.22
N TRP A 478 26.98 2.23 -11.50
CA TRP A 478 26.61 3.23 -10.48
C TRP A 478 25.27 2.93 -9.77
N SER A 479 24.35 2.18 -10.39
CA SER A 479 23.08 1.83 -9.72
C SER A 479 23.30 0.98 -8.47
N MET A 480 24.42 0.26 -8.37
CA MET A 480 24.82 -0.49 -7.19
C MET A 480 24.98 0.41 -5.95
N VAL A 481 25.60 1.58 -6.13
CA VAL A 481 25.79 2.59 -5.09
C VAL A 481 24.44 3.18 -4.66
N ALA A 482 23.53 3.40 -5.62
CA ALA A 482 22.17 3.86 -5.33
C ALA A 482 21.37 2.84 -4.50
N ILE A 483 21.48 1.54 -4.79
CA ILE A 483 20.87 0.48 -3.96
C ILE A 483 21.45 0.53 -2.54
N PHE A 484 22.79 0.54 -2.42
CA PHE A 484 23.48 0.54 -1.13
C PHE A 484 23.01 1.68 -0.21
N PHE A 485 23.08 2.93 -0.68
CA PHE A 485 22.67 4.09 0.14
C PHE A 485 21.17 4.09 0.43
N THR A 486 20.32 3.73 -0.54
CA THR A 486 18.87 3.70 -0.32
C THR A 486 18.51 2.67 0.75
N GLN A 487 19.04 1.44 0.65
CA GLN A 487 18.78 0.40 1.64
C GLN A 487 19.42 0.71 2.99
N PHE A 488 20.55 1.42 3.04
CA PHE A 488 21.12 1.91 4.31
C PHE A 488 20.20 2.90 5.02
N ILE A 489 19.68 3.90 4.30
CA ILE A 489 18.65 4.81 4.84
C ILE A 489 17.45 4.00 5.35
N GLY A 490 17.04 2.96 4.61
CA GLY A 490 15.94 2.09 4.99
C GLY A 490 16.17 1.22 6.22
N VAL A 491 17.40 0.71 6.42
CA VAL A 491 17.78 0.01 7.66
C VAL A 491 17.71 0.96 8.84
N VAL A 492 18.26 2.18 8.72
CA VAL A 492 18.24 3.19 9.80
C VAL A 492 16.81 3.60 10.12
N VAL A 493 16.04 4.10 9.14
CA VAL A 493 14.66 4.60 9.34
C VAL A 493 13.73 3.49 9.80
N GLY A 494 13.78 2.32 9.17
CA GLY A 494 12.90 1.20 9.50
C GLY A 494 13.18 0.58 10.88
N SER A 495 14.42 0.69 11.40
CA SER A 495 14.77 0.18 12.73
C SER A 495 14.12 0.99 13.86
N ILE A 496 13.78 2.26 13.63
CA ILE A 496 13.25 3.15 14.67
C ILE A 496 11.94 2.58 15.26
N ALA A 497 11.00 2.10 14.44
CA ALA A 497 9.71 1.65 14.94
C ALA A 497 9.76 0.37 15.79
N PRO A 498 10.47 -0.72 15.42
CA PRO A 498 10.70 -1.88 16.28
C PRO A 498 11.47 -1.52 17.58
N ILE A 499 12.41 -0.57 17.52
CA ILE A 499 13.15 -0.09 18.70
C ILE A 499 12.22 0.62 19.68
N PHE A 500 11.38 1.55 19.21
CA PHE A 500 10.40 2.25 20.05
C PHE A 500 9.38 1.29 20.67
N ARG A 501 8.90 0.29 19.92
CA ARG A 501 8.04 -0.79 20.45
C ARG A 501 8.70 -1.50 21.63
N TYR A 502 9.93 -1.98 21.45
CA TYR A 502 10.70 -2.61 22.51
C TYR A 502 10.83 -1.70 23.75
N PHE A 503 11.20 -0.42 23.57
CA PHE A 503 11.32 0.52 24.69
C PHE A 503 9.99 0.81 25.40
N THR A 504 8.85 0.83 24.70
CA THR A 504 7.55 0.99 25.38
C THR A 504 7.25 -0.17 26.32
N VAL A 505 7.44 -1.42 25.89
CA VAL A 505 7.17 -2.59 26.75
C VAL A 505 8.21 -2.72 27.85
N PHE A 506 9.47 -2.41 27.57
CA PHE A 506 10.53 -2.31 28.58
C PHE A 506 10.17 -1.32 29.70
N ARG A 507 9.69 -0.12 29.35
CA ARG A 507 9.27 0.88 30.34
C ARG A 507 8.18 0.34 31.28
N PHE A 508 7.24 -0.45 30.79
CA PHE A 508 6.18 -1.03 31.63
C PHE A 508 6.69 -2.18 32.50
N LYS A 509 7.37 -3.17 31.91
CA LYS A 509 7.85 -4.37 32.64
C LYS A 509 8.97 -4.09 33.66
N LEU A 510 9.59 -2.90 33.62
CA LEU A 510 10.57 -2.47 34.61
C LEU A 510 9.94 -2.09 35.97
N PHE A 511 8.62 -1.84 36.04
CA PHE A 511 7.92 -1.58 37.31
C PHE A 511 7.32 -2.86 37.91
N THR A 512 6.80 -3.77 37.07
CA THR A 512 6.14 -5.01 37.47
C THR A 512 7.10 -6.21 37.58
N TRP A 513 8.01 -6.18 38.55
CA TRP A 513 8.96 -7.29 38.78
C TRP A 513 8.31 -8.48 39.52
N ASP A 514 7.81 -9.45 38.76
CA ASP A 514 7.54 -10.79 39.29
C ASP A 514 8.25 -11.87 38.44
N HIS A 515 9.24 -12.52 39.04
CA HIS A 515 10.12 -13.49 38.38
C HIS A 515 9.41 -14.78 37.94
N PHE A 516 8.21 -15.09 38.47
CA PHE A 516 7.54 -16.38 38.23
C PHE A 516 6.67 -16.43 36.96
N LEU A 517 6.29 -15.29 36.36
CA LEU A 517 5.45 -15.23 35.15
C LEU A 517 6.15 -15.70 33.87
N VAL A 518 7.48 -15.81 33.88
CA VAL A 518 8.30 -16.20 32.72
C VAL A 518 7.96 -17.60 32.21
N PHE A 519 7.80 -18.56 33.12
CA PHE A 519 7.54 -19.97 32.79
C PHE A 519 6.04 -20.32 32.71
N LYS A 520 5.14 -19.37 33.00
CA LYS A 520 3.70 -19.57 32.89
C LYS A 520 3.31 -19.64 31.40
N GLY A 521 3.21 -20.86 30.89
CA GLY A 521 2.78 -21.14 29.52
C GLY A 521 1.28 -20.89 29.34
N GLU A 522 0.92 -19.66 29.01
CA GLU A 522 -0.48 -19.24 28.90
C GLU A 522 -1.21 -20.03 27.79
N LYS A 523 -2.43 -20.48 28.07
CA LYS A 523 -3.14 -21.44 27.21
C LYS A 523 -3.47 -20.88 25.82
N TYR A 524 -3.63 -19.56 25.66
CA TYR A 524 -4.03 -18.96 24.37
C TYR A 524 -2.99 -19.16 23.26
N TRP A 525 -1.71 -19.10 23.59
CA TRP A 525 -0.58 -19.27 22.66
C TRP A 525 -0.63 -20.54 21.81
N THR A 526 -1.25 -21.60 22.34
CA THR A 526 -1.36 -22.91 21.67
C THR A 526 -2.80 -23.28 21.32
N LYS A 527 -3.79 -22.50 21.75
CA LYS A 527 -5.22 -22.86 21.64
C LYS A 527 -5.65 -23.14 20.21
N MET A 528 -5.28 -22.32 19.22
CA MET A 528 -5.64 -22.59 17.82
C MET A 528 -5.01 -23.90 17.28
N LEU A 529 -3.82 -24.28 17.74
CA LEU A 529 -3.21 -25.55 17.35
C LEU A 529 -3.93 -26.76 17.98
N TYR A 530 -4.45 -26.61 19.21
CA TYR A 530 -5.35 -27.60 19.82
C TYR A 530 -6.71 -27.67 19.10
N GLU A 531 -7.36 -26.54 18.81
CA GLU A 531 -8.59 -26.48 18.00
C GLU A 531 -8.39 -27.15 16.63
N TRP A 532 -7.26 -26.88 15.96
CA TRP A 532 -6.90 -27.54 14.70
C TRP A 532 -6.65 -29.03 14.87
N LYS A 533 -6.11 -29.50 16.00
CA LYS A 533 -5.89 -30.92 16.29
C LYS A 533 -7.21 -31.66 16.44
N GLU A 534 -8.15 -31.07 17.18
CA GLU A 534 -9.49 -31.61 17.44
C GLU A 534 -10.42 -31.59 16.22
N ASN A 535 -10.34 -30.55 15.38
CA ASN A 535 -11.20 -30.39 14.21
C ASN A 535 -11.11 -31.58 13.22
N ARG A 536 -12.24 -32.22 12.93
CA ARG A 536 -12.34 -33.27 11.91
C ARG A 536 -12.35 -32.63 10.51
N LEU A 537 -11.36 -32.97 9.69
CA LEU A 537 -11.29 -32.50 8.31
C LEU A 537 -12.28 -33.29 7.41
N PRO A 538 -13.12 -32.62 6.60
CA PRO A 538 -14.03 -33.28 5.67
C PRO A 538 -13.26 -33.77 4.43
N PHE A 539 -12.48 -34.85 4.58
CA PHE A 539 -11.71 -35.44 3.49
C PHE A 539 -12.51 -36.45 2.66
N LEU A 540 -12.66 -36.15 1.36
CA LEU A 540 -13.13 -37.04 0.30
C LEU A 540 -12.08 -38.12 -0.08
N SER A 541 -11.59 -38.88 0.91
CA SER A 541 -10.75 -40.06 0.67
C SER A 541 -11.58 -41.34 0.80
N ASN A 542 -11.64 -42.13 -0.27
CA ASN A 542 -12.45 -43.34 -0.38
C ASN A 542 -11.96 -44.53 0.45
N SER A 543 -10.74 -44.51 1.00
CA SER A 543 -10.21 -45.65 1.78
C SER A 543 -10.08 -45.34 3.28
N ARG A 544 -10.49 -46.29 4.12
CA ARG A 544 -10.39 -46.21 5.59
C ARG A 544 -8.93 -46.08 6.04
N ARG A 545 -8.00 -46.77 5.37
CA ARG A 545 -6.56 -46.81 5.70
C ARG A 545 -5.85 -45.49 5.39
N SER A 546 -6.11 -44.86 4.22
CA SER A 546 -5.56 -43.53 3.91
C SER A 546 -6.09 -42.45 4.84
N ARG A 547 -7.39 -42.51 5.19
CA ARG A 547 -8.00 -41.56 6.14
C ARG A 547 -7.37 -41.67 7.52
N ALA A 548 -7.18 -42.89 8.04
CA ALA A 548 -6.50 -43.14 9.31
C ALA A 548 -5.04 -42.65 9.30
N PHE A 549 -4.29 -42.92 8.22
CA PHE A 549 -2.91 -42.44 8.07
C PHE A 549 -2.82 -40.91 8.05
N VAL A 550 -3.69 -40.23 7.28
CA VAL A 550 -3.72 -38.76 7.22
C VAL A 550 -4.11 -38.14 8.57
N HIS A 551 -5.06 -38.73 9.31
CA HIS A 551 -5.37 -38.28 10.67
C HIS A 551 -4.21 -38.50 11.65
N SER A 552 -3.52 -39.65 11.58
CA SER A 552 -2.34 -39.91 12.40
C SER A 552 -1.23 -38.90 12.10
N LEU A 553 -0.89 -38.70 10.83
CA LEU A 553 0.15 -37.76 10.39
C LEU A 553 -0.20 -36.31 10.79
N LYS A 554 -1.45 -35.88 10.59
CA LYS A 554 -1.97 -34.59 11.07
C LYS A 554 -1.75 -34.42 12.57
N ASN A 555 -2.12 -35.43 13.36
CA ASN A 555 -2.03 -35.36 14.82
C ASN A 555 -0.58 -35.30 15.31
N HIS A 556 0.35 -36.03 14.67
CA HIS A 556 1.79 -35.94 14.96
C HIS A 556 2.35 -34.56 14.59
N ILE A 557 2.09 -34.07 13.37
CA ILE A 557 2.53 -32.73 12.92
C ILE A 557 2.02 -31.65 13.88
N LEU A 558 0.73 -31.62 14.20
CA LEU A 558 0.18 -30.61 15.10
C LEU A 558 0.70 -30.74 16.54
N SER A 559 1.01 -31.95 17.01
CA SER A 559 1.65 -32.14 18.32
C SER A 559 3.06 -31.56 18.35
N LEU A 560 3.85 -31.76 17.27
CA LEU A 560 5.15 -31.13 17.12
C LEU A 560 5.04 -29.60 17.00
N CYS A 561 4.07 -29.08 16.25
CA CYS A 561 3.80 -27.64 16.18
C CYS A 561 3.44 -27.04 17.54
N ILE A 562 2.67 -27.74 18.40
CA ILE A 562 2.35 -27.26 19.75
C ILE A 562 3.60 -27.18 20.63
N ILE A 563 4.47 -28.19 20.57
CA ILE A 563 5.75 -28.20 21.31
C ILE A 563 6.66 -27.07 20.80
N PHE A 564 6.81 -26.96 19.48
CA PHE A 564 7.62 -25.92 18.84
C PHE A 564 7.12 -24.51 19.19
N GLN A 565 5.81 -24.26 19.11
CA GLN A 565 5.21 -22.98 19.48
C GLN A 565 5.53 -22.60 20.94
N LYS A 566 5.41 -23.54 21.88
CA LYS A 566 5.81 -23.31 23.28
C LYS A 566 7.29 -22.96 23.42
N VAL A 567 8.18 -23.70 22.75
CA VAL A 567 9.62 -23.44 22.76
C VAL A 567 9.92 -22.03 22.24
N VAL A 568 9.37 -21.65 21.08
CA VAL A 568 9.56 -20.31 20.48
C VAL A 568 9.15 -19.19 21.45
N ILE A 569 8.01 -19.32 22.12
CA ILE A 569 7.51 -18.30 23.04
C ILE A 569 8.40 -18.20 24.29
N VAL A 570 8.81 -19.33 24.86
CA VAL A 570 9.75 -19.35 26.00
C VAL A 570 11.08 -18.72 25.59
N SER A 571 11.65 -19.08 24.43
CA SER A 571 12.86 -18.46 23.90
C SER A 571 12.70 -16.93 23.73
N CYS A 572 11.57 -16.46 23.21
CA CYS A 572 11.32 -15.02 23.05
C CYS A 572 11.12 -14.29 24.40
N LYS A 573 10.46 -14.92 25.39
CA LYS A 573 10.40 -14.41 26.77
C LYS A 573 11.83 -14.30 27.37
N MET A 574 12.67 -15.32 27.20
CA MET A 574 14.05 -15.31 27.69
C MET A 574 14.93 -14.25 27.01
N ILE A 575 14.82 -14.06 25.69
CA ILE A 575 15.54 -13.00 24.94
C ILE A 575 15.22 -11.61 25.52
N GLY A 576 13.95 -11.35 25.85
CA GLY A 576 13.55 -10.09 26.48
C GLY A 576 14.19 -9.89 27.87
N LEU A 577 14.23 -10.94 28.70
CA LEU A 577 14.73 -10.88 30.07
C LEU A 577 16.26 -10.71 30.16
N VAL A 578 17.01 -11.45 29.34
CA VAL A 578 18.49 -11.36 29.31
C VAL A 578 18.93 -9.92 29.02
N GLN A 579 18.18 -9.21 28.16
CA GLN A 579 18.51 -7.83 27.82
C GLN A 579 18.00 -6.80 28.84
N ILE A 580 16.89 -7.06 29.53
CA ILE A 580 16.50 -6.26 30.71
C ILE A 580 17.64 -6.26 31.74
N VAL A 581 18.21 -7.44 32.05
CA VAL A 581 19.35 -7.57 32.98
C VAL A 581 20.59 -6.81 32.48
N LEU A 582 20.96 -6.95 31.20
CA LEU A 582 22.10 -6.22 30.62
C LEU A 582 21.91 -4.70 30.63
N ILE A 583 20.71 -4.20 30.34
CA ILE A 583 20.41 -2.77 30.34
C ILE A 583 20.44 -2.22 31.77
N ILE A 584 19.90 -2.94 32.75
CA ILE A 584 19.97 -2.56 34.17
C ILE A 584 21.43 -2.54 34.65
N PHE A 585 22.24 -3.51 34.24
CA PHE A 585 23.67 -3.52 34.55
C PHE A 585 24.38 -2.26 34.00
N VAL A 586 24.10 -1.87 32.75
CA VAL A 586 24.64 -0.64 32.13
C VAL A 586 24.10 0.64 32.79
N ILE A 587 22.84 0.65 33.24
CA ILE A 587 22.23 1.80 33.92
C ILE A 587 22.75 1.94 35.37
N CYS A 588 22.89 0.83 36.11
CA CYS A 588 23.52 0.83 37.44
C CYS A 588 24.99 1.27 37.38
N TRP A 589 25.70 0.92 36.29
CA TRP A 589 27.08 1.39 36.06
C TRP A 589 27.17 2.90 35.78
N ARG A 590 26.13 3.50 35.19
CA ARG A 590 26.00 4.95 34.96
C ARG A 590 25.07 5.59 35.99
N SER A 591 25.53 5.60 37.24
CA SER A 591 24.79 6.07 38.42
C SER A 591 24.03 7.40 38.21
N LEU A 592 22.69 7.28 38.14
CA LEU A 592 21.69 8.30 38.46
C LEU A 592 21.97 9.75 37.97
N LYS A 593 21.67 10.05 36.70
CA LYS A 593 21.43 11.43 36.23
C LYS A 593 20.10 11.62 35.47
N ALA A 594 19.04 11.47 36.25
CA ALA A 594 17.88 12.39 36.32
C ALA A 594 16.84 12.53 35.20
N LEU A 595 17.02 12.08 33.94
CA LEU A 595 16.19 12.62 32.84
C LEU A 595 15.76 11.68 31.69
N PHE A 596 15.03 10.58 31.97
CA PHE A 596 14.31 9.80 30.93
C PHE A 596 12.79 10.12 30.81
N PHE A 597 12.44 11.33 31.24
CA PHE A 597 11.19 12.06 31.02
C PHE A 597 9.87 11.51 31.60
N ILE A 598 9.33 12.37 32.47
CA ILE A 598 8.04 12.37 33.18
C ILE A 598 7.99 11.45 34.42
N THR A 599 7.79 12.16 35.54
CA THR A 599 7.58 11.76 36.92
C THR A 599 6.49 10.70 37.14
N PRO A 600 6.52 9.99 38.28
CA PRO A 600 5.31 9.35 38.82
C PRO A 600 4.33 10.45 39.26
N ILE A 601 3.48 10.89 38.32
CA ILE A 601 2.49 11.94 38.59
C ILE A 601 1.29 11.34 39.30
N ALA A 602 1.34 11.47 40.64
CA ALA A 602 0.28 11.55 41.64
C ALA A 602 -0.82 10.47 41.63
N SER A 603 -1.19 10.04 42.84
CA SER A 603 -2.36 9.21 43.17
C SER A 603 -3.53 9.42 42.21
N GLY A 604 -3.97 8.34 41.55
CA GLY A 604 -5.04 8.39 40.56
C GLY A 604 -6.32 9.00 41.14
N SER A 605 -6.91 9.94 40.39
CA SER A 605 -8.31 10.35 40.59
C SER A 605 -9.22 9.15 40.37
N ASP A 606 -10.31 9.01 41.14
CA ASP A 606 -11.24 7.88 41.06
C ASP A 606 -11.73 7.60 39.63
N ASP A 607 -11.89 8.65 38.82
CA ASP A 607 -12.15 8.67 37.38
C ASP A 607 -11.27 7.73 36.54
N ILE A 608 -10.00 7.56 36.91
CA ILE A 608 -9.03 6.68 36.21
C ILE A 608 -9.20 5.22 36.66
N LYS A 609 -9.64 5.03 37.91
CA LYS A 609 -9.85 3.72 38.54
C LYS A 609 -11.18 3.07 38.13
N ASP A 610 -12.21 3.86 37.80
CA ASP A 610 -13.37 3.35 37.05
C ASP A 610 -12.92 2.93 35.64
N LEU A 611 -12.16 3.79 34.97
CA LEU A 611 -11.80 3.60 33.56
C LEU A 611 -10.85 2.39 33.30
N SER A 612 -10.12 1.92 34.32
CA SER A 612 -9.28 0.72 34.23
C SER A 612 -10.08 -0.59 34.08
N ASN A 613 -11.32 -0.64 34.59
CA ASN A 613 -12.20 -1.80 34.45
C ASN A 613 -12.62 -2.07 32.98
N TYR A 614 -12.46 -1.08 32.10
CA TYR A 614 -12.82 -1.15 30.68
C TYR A 614 -11.64 -1.53 29.77
N VAL A 615 -10.48 -1.88 30.33
CA VAL A 615 -9.28 -2.26 29.58
C VAL A 615 -9.35 -3.73 29.15
N LEU A 616 -9.23 -3.98 27.84
CA LEU A 616 -9.23 -5.32 27.26
C LEU A 616 -7.81 -5.89 27.17
N GLN A 617 -7.26 -6.33 28.31
CA GLN A 617 -6.00 -7.07 28.36
C GLN A 617 -6.20 -8.59 28.15
N ILE A 618 -5.18 -9.27 27.62
CA ILE A 618 -5.13 -10.74 27.54
C ILE A 618 -4.43 -11.37 28.76
N GLU A 619 -3.41 -10.70 29.29
CA GLU A 619 -2.63 -11.09 30.48
C GLU A 619 -3.07 -10.13 31.61
N ASP A 620 -3.50 -10.65 32.76
CA ASP A 620 -4.23 -9.88 33.79
C ASP A 620 -3.27 -9.04 34.69
N GLU A 621 -2.54 -8.09 34.10
CA GLU A 621 -1.60 -7.17 34.78
C GLU A 621 -2.26 -5.80 35.09
N MET A 622 -2.76 -5.65 36.32
CA MET A 622 -3.55 -4.48 36.76
C MET A 622 -2.81 -3.13 36.67
N GLU A 623 -1.51 -3.08 36.97
CA GLU A 623 -0.72 -1.83 36.94
C GLU A 623 -0.46 -1.34 35.50
N LEU A 624 -0.34 -2.27 34.54
CA LEU A 624 -0.24 -1.97 33.12
C LEU A 624 -1.52 -1.29 32.60
N ALA A 625 -2.68 -1.56 33.21
CA ALA A 625 -3.96 -0.98 32.81
C ALA A 625 -4.00 0.53 33.08
N GLU A 626 -3.60 0.99 34.27
CA GLU A 626 -3.75 2.39 34.69
C GLU A 626 -2.91 3.36 33.83
N MET A 627 -1.63 3.05 33.61
CA MET A 627 -0.75 3.86 32.76
C MET A 627 -1.24 3.88 31.30
N THR A 628 -1.73 2.75 30.80
CA THR A 628 -2.28 2.61 29.45
C THR A 628 -3.56 3.45 29.28
N VAL A 629 -4.46 3.41 30.27
CA VAL A 629 -5.69 4.23 30.33
C VAL A 629 -5.37 5.71 30.31
N LYS A 630 -4.44 6.17 31.15
CA LYS A 630 -4.04 7.60 31.19
C LYS A 630 -3.51 8.07 29.83
N GLY A 631 -2.72 7.23 29.15
CA GLY A 631 -2.23 7.50 27.80
C GLY A 631 -3.34 7.56 26.73
N ILE A 632 -4.27 6.59 26.75
CA ILE A 632 -5.40 6.49 25.81
C ILE A 632 -6.43 7.61 26.04
N SER A 633 -6.82 7.87 27.29
CA SER A 633 -7.74 8.96 27.64
C SER A 633 -7.18 10.33 27.22
N ASN A 634 -5.88 10.54 27.41
CA ASN A 634 -5.22 11.77 26.96
C ASN A 634 -5.13 11.88 25.43
N SER A 635 -5.31 10.80 24.66
CA SER A 635 -5.40 10.90 23.19
C SER A 635 -6.79 11.33 22.73
N MET A 636 -7.86 10.82 23.35
CA MET A 636 -9.25 11.25 23.11
C MET A 636 -9.43 12.74 23.41
N ASN A 637 -8.99 13.21 24.58
CA ASN A 637 -9.14 14.61 24.98
C ASN A 637 -8.44 15.55 23.98
N ARG A 638 -7.28 15.16 23.44
CA ARG A 638 -6.57 15.90 22.38
C ARG A 638 -7.29 15.87 21.03
N LEU A 639 -7.96 14.76 20.67
CA LEU A 639 -8.77 14.69 19.46
C LEU A 639 -9.96 15.64 19.56
N ILE A 640 -10.70 15.63 20.66
CA ILE A 640 -11.79 16.58 20.94
C ILE A 640 -11.26 18.02 20.90
N GLN A 641 -10.21 18.34 21.66
CA GLN A 641 -9.63 19.69 21.66
C GLN A 641 -9.14 20.18 20.28
N LYS A 642 -8.68 19.27 19.40
CA LYS A 642 -8.33 19.63 18.01
C LYS A 642 -9.58 19.96 17.20
N VAL A 643 -10.61 19.13 17.33
CA VAL A 643 -11.87 19.22 16.58
C VAL A 643 -12.68 20.46 16.98
N ASN A 644 -12.73 20.79 18.27
CA ASN A 644 -13.45 21.97 18.77
C ASN A 644 -12.88 23.32 18.26
N LYS A 645 -11.75 23.33 17.56
CA LYS A 645 -11.22 24.53 16.87
C LYS A 645 -11.80 24.75 15.49
N GLU A 646 -12.50 23.77 14.94
CA GLU A 646 -13.17 23.80 13.63
C GLU A 646 -14.65 24.22 13.83
N GLN A 647 -14.94 25.30 14.59
CA GLN A 647 -16.32 25.67 15.00
C GLN A 647 -17.15 26.24 13.84
N HIS A 648 -18.43 25.83 13.74
CA HIS A 648 -19.33 26.10 12.60
C HIS A 648 -20.33 27.22 12.97
N ASN A 649 -19.86 28.46 13.03
CA ASN A 649 -20.65 29.57 13.58
C ASN A 649 -21.97 29.84 12.83
N ASP A 650 -22.00 29.74 11.51
CA ASP A 650 -23.20 29.97 10.70
C ASP A 650 -24.31 28.93 10.95
N LEU A 651 -23.94 27.67 11.20
CA LEU A 651 -24.91 26.63 11.59
C LEU A 651 -25.49 26.91 12.99
N LEU A 652 -24.68 27.41 13.92
CA LEU A 652 -25.13 27.75 15.27
C LEU A 652 -26.04 28.99 15.26
N GLU A 653 -25.75 29.98 14.43
CA GLU A 653 -26.64 31.13 14.18
C GLU A 653 -27.97 30.68 13.56
N LEU A 654 -27.94 29.77 12.58
CA LEU A 654 -29.14 29.19 11.99
C LEU A 654 -29.99 28.44 13.02
N LEU A 655 -29.37 27.53 13.80
CA LEU A 655 -30.04 26.78 14.87
C LEU A 655 -30.63 27.70 15.96
N GLY A 656 -30.03 28.86 16.21
CA GLY A 656 -30.54 29.88 17.12
C GLY A 656 -31.87 30.52 16.69
N LYS A 657 -32.33 30.29 15.45
CA LYS A 657 -33.64 30.73 14.95
C LYS A 657 -34.78 29.75 15.28
N SER A 658 -34.47 28.56 15.78
CA SER A 658 -35.46 27.52 16.06
C SER A 658 -36.47 27.99 17.11
N THR A 659 -37.76 27.74 16.86
CA THR A 659 -38.83 28.02 17.83
C THR A 659 -39.33 26.74 18.53
N GLY A 660 -38.66 25.61 18.28
CA GLY A 660 -38.96 24.30 18.81
C GLY A 660 -38.89 23.27 17.69
N PHE A 661 -39.99 22.56 17.47
CA PHE A 661 -40.12 21.55 16.42
C PHE A 661 -41.30 21.80 15.47
N LYS A 662 -41.91 23.00 15.53
CA LYS A 662 -43.14 23.32 14.81
C LYS A 662 -42.95 23.29 13.29
N GLY A 663 -41.79 23.74 12.81
CA GLY A 663 -41.43 23.64 11.38
C GLY A 663 -41.41 22.22 10.82
N VAL A 664 -41.30 21.18 11.67
CA VAL A 664 -41.42 19.77 11.23
C VAL A 664 -42.85 19.42 10.81
N GLU A 665 -43.86 20.03 11.44
CA GLU A 665 -45.26 19.89 11.03
C GLU A 665 -45.57 20.78 9.81
N GLU A 666 -45.10 22.04 9.82
CA GLU A 666 -45.52 23.09 8.89
C GLU A 666 -45.00 22.95 7.45
N PHE A 667 -43.93 22.18 7.19
CA PHE A 667 -43.32 22.13 5.85
C PHE A 667 -44.17 21.41 4.78
N ASP A 668 -45.08 20.53 5.20
CA ASP A 668 -45.93 19.75 4.30
C ASP A 668 -47.27 19.42 4.99
N ILE A 669 -48.41 19.74 4.35
CA ILE A 669 -49.76 19.51 4.88
C ILE A 669 -50.55 18.49 4.05
N ASP A 670 -51.37 17.67 4.72
CA ASP A 670 -52.18 16.61 4.09
C ASP A 670 -53.25 17.14 3.11
N GLN A 671 -53.48 18.46 3.10
CA GLN A 671 -54.44 19.13 2.21
C GLN A 671 -53.92 19.29 0.78
N VAL A 672 -52.60 19.15 0.55
CA VAL A 672 -52.01 19.16 -0.80
C VAL A 672 -52.35 17.87 -1.54
N GLN A 673 -52.90 17.95 -2.75
CA GLN A 673 -53.28 16.76 -3.52
C GLN A 673 -52.05 15.97 -4.02
N PRO A 674 -51.94 14.67 -3.72
CA PRO A 674 -50.85 13.84 -4.24
C PRO A 674 -50.89 13.68 -5.76
N LEU A 675 -49.75 13.90 -6.43
CA LEU A 675 -49.60 13.65 -7.87
C LEU A 675 -49.26 12.18 -8.20
N LEU A 676 -48.78 11.43 -7.21
CA LEU A 676 -48.36 10.02 -7.32
C LEU A 676 -49.34 9.12 -6.56
N SER A 677 -49.51 7.87 -7.03
CA SER A 677 -50.36 6.86 -6.38
C SER A 677 -49.69 6.20 -5.17
N VAL A 678 -48.36 6.28 -5.09
CA VAL A 678 -47.53 5.93 -3.93
C VAL A 678 -46.53 7.06 -3.79
N GLU A 679 -46.40 7.63 -2.60
CA GLU A 679 -45.50 8.75 -2.36
C GLU A 679 -44.09 8.28 -1.99
N PRO A 680 -43.04 8.98 -2.42
CA PRO A 680 -41.68 8.72 -1.95
C PRO A 680 -41.58 9.09 -0.46
N VAL A 681 -40.89 8.25 0.32
CA VAL A 681 -40.61 8.52 1.75
C VAL A 681 -39.86 9.83 1.92
N ASN A 682 -40.20 10.61 2.94
CA ASN A 682 -39.40 11.79 3.27
C ASN A 682 -38.10 11.39 3.97
N SER A 683 -37.12 12.28 3.91
CA SER A 683 -35.92 12.23 4.72
C SER A 683 -35.75 13.57 5.45
N TRP A 684 -34.76 13.70 6.32
CA TRP A 684 -34.47 14.98 6.97
C TRP A 684 -33.84 15.96 5.97
N SER A 685 -32.95 15.47 5.10
CA SER A 685 -32.24 16.28 4.10
C SER A 685 -33.13 16.78 2.96
N LEU A 686 -34.17 16.03 2.56
CA LEU A 686 -35.02 16.38 1.42
C LEU A 686 -35.81 17.69 1.57
N PRO A 687 -36.59 17.92 2.64
CA PRO A 687 -37.28 19.20 2.83
C PRO A 687 -36.30 20.34 3.08
N ILE A 688 -35.17 20.11 3.77
CA ILE A 688 -34.14 21.12 4.01
C ILE A 688 -33.57 21.67 2.69
N VAL A 689 -33.16 20.80 1.77
CA VAL A 689 -32.64 21.23 0.45
C VAL A 689 -33.72 21.95 -0.34
N THR A 690 -34.96 21.45 -0.33
CA THR A 690 -36.09 22.04 -1.05
C THR A 690 -36.47 23.43 -0.54
N LEU A 691 -36.63 23.60 0.78
CA LEU A 691 -36.87 24.89 1.43
C LEU A 691 -35.73 25.88 1.16
N THR A 692 -34.48 25.40 1.14
CA THR A 692 -33.31 26.24 0.81
C THR A 692 -33.33 26.70 -0.63
N CYS A 693 -33.72 25.86 -1.59
CA CYS A 693 -33.89 26.26 -3.00
C CYS A 693 -34.88 27.43 -3.16
N ILE A 694 -36.02 27.35 -2.43
CA ILE A 694 -37.03 28.41 -2.41
C ILE A 694 -36.44 29.68 -1.77
N ALA A 695 -35.86 29.57 -0.58
CA ALA A 695 -35.31 30.71 0.18
C ALA A 695 -34.19 31.47 -0.58
N VAL A 696 -33.30 30.75 -1.26
CA VAL A 696 -32.20 31.31 -2.08
C VAL A 696 -32.73 32.05 -3.31
N SER A 697 -33.88 31.65 -3.84
CA SER A 697 -34.50 32.24 -5.04
C SER A 697 -35.27 33.54 -4.75
N LEU A 698 -35.56 33.86 -3.48
CA LEU A 698 -36.33 35.04 -3.12
C LEU A 698 -35.61 36.35 -3.51
N PRO A 699 -36.30 37.31 -4.14
CA PRO A 699 -35.74 38.60 -4.49
C PRO A 699 -35.57 39.48 -3.25
N ASN A 700 -34.85 40.59 -3.41
CA ASN A 700 -34.66 41.64 -2.39
C ASN A 700 -33.92 41.23 -1.09
N ILE A 701 -33.62 39.93 -0.88
CA ILE A 701 -32.81 39.47 0.26
C ILE A 701 -31.33 39.91 0.11
N ARG A 702 -30.74 40.34 1.24
CA ARG A 702 -29.32 40.74 1.35
C ARG A 702 -28.42 39.54 1.06
N LYS A 703 -27.40 39.72 0.20
CA LYS A 703 -26.50 38.64 -0.26
C LYS A 703 -25.87 37.87 0.91
N GLY A 704 -25.39 38.56 1.95
CA GLY A 704 -24.78 37.94 3.13
C GLY A 704 -25.74 37.05 3.93
N LYS A 705 -27.05 37.34 3.98
CA LYS A 705 -28.04 36.45 4.63
C LYS A 705 -28.19 35.13 3.85
N VAL A 706 -28.21 35.20 2.52
CA VAL A 706 -28.31 34.02 1.65
C VAL A 706 -27.02 33.19 1.71
N GLU A 707 -25.85 33.83 1.73
CA GLU A 707 -24.55 33.15 1.86
C GLU A 707 -24.37 32.48 3.22
N SER A 708 -24.79 33.13 4.32
CA SER A 708 -24.76 32.53 5.65
C SER A 708 -25.77 31.38 5.77
N LEU A 709 -26.99 31.51 5.22
CA LEU A 709 -27.95 30.40 5.16
C LEU A 709 -27.39 29.21 4.38
N LEU A 710 -26.84 29.42 3.17
CA LEU A 710 -26.25 28.36 2.37
C LEU A 710 -25.13 27.63 3.12
N LYS A 711 -24.24 28.38 3.78
CA LYS A 711 -23.14 27.81 4.56
C LYS A 711 -23.63 27.05 5.79
N GLY A 712 -24.57 27.61 6.55
CA GLY A 712 -25.20 26.95 7.70
C GLY A 712 -25.95 25.68 7.30
N VAL A 713 -26.66 25.71 6.17
CA VAL A 713 -27.35 24.53 5.62
C VAL A 713 -26.36 23.46 5.14
N GLY A 714 -25.28 23.83 4.44
CA GLY A 714 -24.25 22.87 3.99
C GLY A 714 -23.54 22.19 5.17
N ASP A 715 -23.14 22.99 6.16
CA ASP A 715 -22.60 22.51 7.44
C ASP A 715 -23.60 21.56 8.14
N GLY A 716 -24.87 21.96 8.23
CA GLY A 716 -25.94 21.17 8.85
C GLY A 716 -26.22 19.84 8.14
N LEU A 717 -26.32 19.86 6.80
CA LEU A 717 -26.58 18.68 5.97
C LEU A 717 -25.49 17.61 6.16
N SER A 718 -24.26 17.99 6.49
CA SER A 718 -23.20 17.03 6.82
C SER A 718 -23.52 16.16 8.05
N TYR A 719 -24.21 16.73 9.06
CA TYR A 719 -24.73 15.99 10.21
C TYR A 719 -26.02 15.25 9.88
N THR A 720 -26.93 15.87 9.11
CA THR A 720 -28.20 15.26 8.67
C THR A 720 -27.97 13.97 7.89
N HIS A 721 -27.08 13.98 6.89
CA HIS A 721 -26.72 12.78 6.13
C HIS A 721 -26.07 11.70 7.00
N LEU A 722 -25.38 12.08 8.09
CA LEU A 722 -24.78 11.14 9.04
C LEU A 722 -25.82 10.48 9.95
N VAL A 723 -26.87 11.22 10.34
CA VAL A 723 -28.06 10.70 11.04
C VAL A 723 -28.80 9.71 10.13
N GLU A 724 -29.13 10.12 8.92
CA GLU A 724 -29.78 9.28 7.91
C GLU A 724 -28.95 8.03 7.54
N GLU A 725 -27.63 8.15 7.43
CA GLU A 725 -26.75 6.99 7.20
C GLU A 725 -26.78 5.99 8.34
N SER A 726 -26.78 6.48 9.58
CA SER A 726 -26.58 5.64 10.75
C SER A 726 -27.86 5.03 11.30
N LEU A 727 -29.03 5.61 10.97
CA LEU A 727 -30.34 5.17 11.45
C LEU A 727 -31.29 4.71 10.32
N ASN A 728 -31.24 5.34 9.13
CA ASN A 728 -32.21 5.12 8.05
C ASN A 728 -31.55 4.30 6.90
N GLY A 729 -31.27 3.04 7.20
CA GLY A 729 -30.53 2.12 6.32
C GLY A 729 -31.33 1.45 5.19
N GLY A 730 -32.62 1.74 5.05
CA GLY A 730 -33.47 1.18 3.99
C GLY A 730 -33.06 1.65 2.59
N SER A 731 -33.27 0.83 1.56
CA SER A 731 -32.91 1.13 0.16
C SER A 731 -33.53 2.43 -0.35
N GLU A 732 -34.78 2.71 0.05
CA GLU A 732 -35.52 3.93 -0.27
C GLU A 732 -34.81 5.17 0.29
N TYR A 733 -34.51 5.19 1.60
CA TYR A 733 -33.76 6.28 2.25
C TYR A 733 -32.34 6.46 1.71
N VAL A 734 -31.66 5.37 1.32
CA VAL A 734 -30.35 5.45 0.63
C VAL A 734 -30.48 6.15 -0.72
N ASN A 735 -31.58 5.96 -1.44
CA ASN A 735 -31.82 6.64 -2.72
C ASN A 735 -32.23 8.11 -2.54
N VAL A 736 -33.06 8.44 -1.54
CA VAL A 736 -33.38 9.83 -1.19
C VAL A 736 -32.09 10.58 -0.80
N ARG A 737 -31.26 10.02 0.08
CA ARG A 737 -29.98 10.64 0.51
C ARG A 737 -28.96 10.81 -0.63
N ARG A 738 -28.94 9.91 -1.61
CA ARG A 738 -28.15 10.11 -2.85
C ARG A 738 -28.70 11.28 -3.67
N THR A 739 -30.02 11.39 -3.76
CA THR A 739 -30.74 12.45 -4.47
C THR A 739 -30.46 13.81 -3.83
N THR A 740 -30.58 13.93 -2.50
CA THR A 740 -30.35 15.19 -1.78
C THR A 740 -28.88 15.60 -1.80
N SER A 741 -27.94 14.66 -1.69
CA SER A 741 -26.51 14.96 -1.84
C SER A 741 -26.15 15.48 -3.24
N ASN A 742 -26.73 14.91 -4.30
CA ASN A 742 -26.51 15.38 -5.67
C ASN A 742 -27.16 16.75 -5.90
N LEU A 743 -28.40 16.93 -5.41
CA LEU A 743 -29.14 18.18 -5.54
C LEU A 743 -28.45 19.31 -4.76
N TRP A 744 -27.91 19.03 -3.57
CA TRP A 744 -27.17 20.03 -2.79
C TRP A 744 -25.94 20.56 -3.53
N HIS A 745 -25.15 19.71 -4.19
CA HIS A 745 -24.05 20.16 -5.06
C HIS A 745 -24.54 21.04 -6.23
N GLU A 746 -25.71 20.76 -6.79
CA GLU A 746 -26.30 21.61 -7.82
C GLU A 746 -26.74 22.99 -7.27
N VAL A 747 -27.24 23.04 -6.03
CA VAL A 747 -27.64 24.27 -5.33
C VAL A 747 -26.42 25.10 -4.92
N GLU A 748 -25.45 24.50 -4.23
CA GLU A 748 -24.29 25.17 -3.64
C GLU A 748 -23.31 25.68 -4.70
N ASP A 749 -22.90 24.83 -5.66
CA ASP A 749 -21.88 25.19 -6.65
C ASP A 749 -22.47 25.96 -7.84
N ASN A 750 -23.70 25.64 -8.26
CA ASN A 750 -24.26 26.11 -9.53
C ASN A 750 -25.48 27.04 -9.39
N TYR A 751 -26.04 27.22 -8.19
CA TYR A 751 -27.30 27.94 -7.95
C TYR A 751 -28.41 27.42 -8.89
N LYS A 752 -28.63 26.10 -8.88
CA LYS A 752 -29.65 25.43 -9.70
C LYS A 752 -30.44 24.38 -8.92
N TRP A 753 -31.61 24.06 -9.46
CA TRP A 753 -32.49 22.98 -9.02
C TRP A 753 -33.04 22.26 -10.27
N LEU A 754 -32.62 21.00 -10.48
CA LEU A 754 -33.01 20.19 -11.64
C LEU A 754 -32.76 20.93 -12.98
N GLY A 755 -31.61 21.60 -13.10
CA GLY A 755 -31.20 22.41 -14.24
C GLY A 755 -31.74 23.85 -14.27
N ASN A 756 -32.80 24.16 -13.53
CA ASN A 756 -33.40 25.49 -13.47
C ASN A 756 -32.60 26.41 -12.55
N THR A 757 -32.49 27.71 -12.84
CA THR A 757 -31.68 28.62 -12.02
C THR A 757 -32.39 29.11 -10.75
N LEU A 758 -31.64 29.18 -9.66
CA LEU A 758 -32.02 29.77 -8.37
C LEU A 758 -31.48 31.19 -8.19
N GLN A 759 -30.85 31.77 -9.23
CA GLN A 759 -30.31 33.13 -9.14
C GLN A 759 -31.44 34.15 -9.05
N LYS A 760 -31.49 34.93 -7.95
CA LYS A 760 -32.47 36.01 -7.73
C LYS A 760 -32.62 37.03 -8.87
N ASN A 761 -31.63 37.14 -9.76
CA ASN A 761 -31.73 37.97 -10.97
C ASN A 761 -32.80 37.48 -11.95
N ALA A 762 -33.03 36.15 -12.03
CA ALA A 762 -34.05 35.55 -12.89
C ALA A 762 -35.49 35.82 -12.40
N TYR A 763 -35.65 36.13 -11.10
CA TYR A 763 -36.93 36.39 -10.43
C TYR A 763 -37.11 37.88 -10.08
N ARG A 764 -36.28 38.77 -10.63
CA ARG A 764 -36.31 40.20 -10.32
C ARG A 764 -37.65 40.82 -10.74
N GLY A 765 -38.35 41.41 -9.77
CA GLY A 765 -39.67 42.04 -9.98
C GLY A 765 -40.85 41.08 -9.85
N ARG A 766 -40.63 39.80 -9.53
CA ARG A 766 -41.70 38.89 -9.10
C ARG A 766 -41.90 38.96 -7.59
N THR A 767 -43.11 38.64 -7.14
CA THR A 767 -43.42 38.46 -5.71
C THR A 767 -42.98 37.08 -5.22
N SER A 768 -42.86 36.90 -3.90
CA SER A 768 -42.60 35.60 -3.26
C SER A 768 -43.64 34.54 -3.67
N MET A 769 -44.91 34.92 -3.77
CA MET A 769 -46.01 34.01 -4.18
C MET A 769 -45.92 33.60 -5.64
N GLU A 770 -45.56 34.50 -6.56
CA GLU A 770 -45.33 34.15 -7.97
C GLU A 770 -44.15 33.19 -8.16
N ILE A 771 -43.15 33.25 -7.29
CA ILE A 771 -41.99 32.34 -7.32
C ILE A 771 -42.38 30.97 -6.75
N LEU A 772 -43.13 30.94 -5.64
CA LEU A 772 -43.68 29.71 -5.07
C LEU A 772 -44.62 29.00 -6.05
N GLN A 773 -45.53 29.73 -6.70
CA GLN A 773 -46.40 29.20 -7.74
C GLN A 773 -45.59 28.63 -8.91
N TRP A 774 -44.57 29.36 -9.37
CA TRP A 774 -43.70 28.88 -10.44
C TRP A 774 -42.95 27.58 -10.05
N PHE A 775 -42.45 27.46 -8.81
CA PHE A 775 -41.84 26.22 -8.33
C PHE A 775 -42.86 25.07 -8.26
N ALA A 776 -44.07 25.33 -7.76
CA ALA A 776 -45.13 24.33 -7.68
C ALA A 776 -45.53 23.82 -9.07
N ASP A 777 -45.78 24.72 -10.02
CA ASP A 777 -46.16 24.37 -11.39
C ASP A 777 -45.04 23.61 -12.09
N LYS A 778 -43.80 24.12 -12.03
CA LYS A 778 -42.63 23.49 -12.68
C LYS A 778 -42.31 22.12 -12.09
N ALA A 779 -42.49 21.93 -10.79
CA ALA A 779 -42.34 20.65 -10.12
C ALA A 779 -43.47 19.68 -10.53
N GLY A 780 -44.72 20.15 -10.61
CA GLY A 780 -45.86 19.37 -11.08
C GLY A 780 -45.67 18.86 -12.52
N GLU A 781 -45.20 19.72 -13.44
CA GLU A 781 -44.85 19.33 -14.81
C GLU A 781 -43.85 18.16 -14.84
N VAL A 782 -42.75 18.26 -14.09
CA VAL A 782 -41.70 17.21 -14.04
C VAL A 782 -42.24 15.90 -13.46
N VAL A 783 -43.09 15.96 -12.43
CA VAL A 783 -43.75 14.77 -11.86
C VAL A 783 -44.65 14.10 -12.90
N ILE A 784 -45.46 14.87 -13.63
CA ILE A 784 -46.39 14.36 -14.64
C ILE A 784 -45.63 13.77 -15.85
N GLU A 785 -44.60 14.45 -16.35
CA GLU A 785 -43.75 14.00 -17.45
C GLU A 785 -43.07 12.66 -17.11
N MET A 786 -42.48 12.55 -15.92
CA MET A 786 -41.81 11.32 -15.50
C MET A 786 -42.79 10.18 -15.23
N LYS A 787 -43.96 10.48 -14.65
CA LYS A 787 -45.05 9.50 -14.44
C LYS A 787 -45.54 8.90 -15.76
N GLY A 788 -45.63 9.70 -16.83
CA GLY A 788 -46.01 9.24 -18.17
C GLY A 788 -44.98 8.35 -18.85
N ASN A 789 -43.70 8.44 -18.46
CA ASN A 789 -42.61 7.67 -19.06
C ASN A 789 -42.31 6.33 -18.35
N THR A 790 -42.73 6.14 -17.08
CA THR A 790 -42.52 4.89 -16.33
C THR A 790 -43.68 3.90 -16.49
N ASN A 791 -43.61 3.05 -17.52
CA ASN A 791 -44.43 1.84 -17.60
C ASN A 791 -43.82 0.69 -16.77
N GLU A 792 -44.62 0.09 -15.89
CA GLU A 792 -44.44 -1.21 -15.18
C GLU A 792 -43.19 -1.48 -14.30
N GLU A 793 -42.11 -0.69 -14.36
CA GLU A 793 -40.85 -0.98 -13.62
C GLU A 793 -40.73 -0.40 -12.19
N LEU A 794 -41.81 0.09 -11.57
CA LEU A 794 -41.77 0.75 -10.25
C LEU A 794 -41.66 -0.24 -9.07
N LYS A 795 -40.71 -1.19 -9.11
CA LYS A 795 -40.60 -2.30 -8.16
C LYS A 795 -39.46 -2.23 -7.13
N GLU A 796 -38.46 -1.35 -7.29
CA GLU A 796 -37.32 -1.28 -6.35
C GLU A 796 -36.85 0.15 -5.96
N SER A 797 -37.13 1.21 -6.74
CA SER A 797 -36.76 2.59 -6.36
C SER A 797 -37.40 3.68 -7.23
N PHE A 798 -37.74 4.85 -6.64
CA PHE A 798 -38.15 6.05 -7.39
C PHE A 798 -36.94 6.75 -8.06
N PRO A 799 -37.06 7.35 -9.26
CA PRO A 799 -36.01 8.19 -9.84
C PRO A 799 -35.69 9.45 -9.01
N SER A 800 -34.42 9.84 -8.94
CA SER A 800 -33.96 11.01 -8.17
C SER A 800 -34.69 12.31 -8.52
N ASN A 801 -34.84 12.63 -9.81
CA ASN A 801 -35.53 13.85 -10.25
C ASN A 801 -37.01 13.84 -9.84
N LEU A 802 -37.66 12.67 -9.80
CA LEU A 802 -39.04 12.52 -9.39
C LEU A 802 -39.22 12.74 -7.88
N ILE A 803 -38.28 12.26 -7.05
CA ILE A 803 -38.27 12.51 -5.60
C ILE A 803 -38.11 14.02 -5.32
N ALA A 804 -37.13 14.67 -5.97
CA ALA A 804 -36.88 16.10 -5.81
C ALA A 804 -38.04 16.97 -6.30
N ALA A 805 -38.65 16.62 -7.43
CA ALA A 805 -39.82 17.31 -7.96
C ALA A 805 -41.06 17.12 -7.05
N ASN A 806 -41.35 15.90 -6.58
CA ASN A 806 -42.48 15.66 -5.70
C ASN A 806 -42.36 16.46 -4.37
N SER A 807 -41.15 16.53 -3.79
CA SER A 807 -40.89 17.34 -2.60
C SER A 807 -41.10 18.84 -2.87
N MET A 808 -40.56 19.38 -3.96
CA MET A 808 -40.74 20.79 -4.35
C MET A 808 -42.22 21.14 -4.56
N TYR A 809 -42.96 20.29 -5.27
CA TYR A 809 -44.39 20.48 -5.49
C TYR A 809 -45.16 20.56 -4.17
N ARG A 810 -44.98 19.58 -3.27
CA ARG A 810 -45.70 19.51 -1.99
C ARG A 810 -45.37 20.67 -1.06
N ILE A 811 -44.09 21.03 -0.95
CA ILE A 811 -43.63 22.11 -0.08
C ILE A 811 -44.08 23.47 -0.60
N ALA A 812 -43.93 23.74 -1.91
CA ALA A 812 -44.37 25.00 -2.49
C ALA A 812 -45.90 25.19 -2.38
N GLN A 813 -46.70 24.15 -2.64
CA GLN A 813 -48.16 24.17 -2.44
C GLN A 813 -48.54 24.38 -0.97
N THR A 814 -47.84 23.73 -0.03
CA THR A 814 -48.07 23.93 1.41
C THR A 814 -47.82 25.38 1.82
N ILE A 815 -46.72 25.98 1.39
CA ILE A 815 -46.40 27.38 1.72
C ILE A 815 -47.46 28.32 1.12
N LEU A 816 -47.90 28.10 -0.12
CA LEU A 816 -48.96 28.88 -0.77
C LEU A 816 -50.28 28.83 0.02
N LEU A 817 -50.73 27.65 0.41
CA LEU A 817 -51.97 27.46 1.19
C LEU A 817 -51.89 28.12 2.57
N THR A 818 -50.76 27.97 3.27
CA THR A 818 -50.54 28.58 4.59
C THR A 818 -50.46 30.11 4.54
N HIS A 819 -50.06 30.71 3.42
CA HIS A 819 -50.00 32.17 3.26
C HIS A 819 -51.29 32.77 2.71
N GLN A 820 -52.11 32.02 1.95
CA GLN A 820 -53.41 32.51 1.45
C GLN A 820 -54.41 32.88 2.56
N SER A 821 -54.25 32.33 3.77
CA SER A 821 -55.10 32.66 4.94
C SER A 821 -54.70 33.96 5.65
N ASN A 822 -53.50 34.50 5.39
CA ASN A 822 -53.02 35.75 5.96
C ASN A 822 -53.12 36.88 4.91
N ILE A 823 -54.17 37.70 5.03
CA ILE A 823 -54.62 38.65 3.98
C ILE A 823 -53.69 39.88 3.81
N GLU A 824 -52.72 40.10 4.71
CA GLU A 824 -51.76 41.21 4.59
C GLU A 824 -50.56 40.87 3.70
N SER A 825 -49.98 41.88 3.03
CA SER A 825 -48.86 41.72 2.11
C SER A 825 -47.54 41.41 2.85
N ILE A 826 -47.29 40.13 3.10
CA ILE A 826 -46.08 39.62 3.74
C ILE A 826 -44.85 39.97 2.89
N SER A 827 -43.86 40.62 3.50
CA SER A 827 -42.59 41.01 2.84
C SER A 827 -41.72 39.80 2.48
N GLU A 828 -40.88 39.90 1.46
CA GLU A 828 -40.01 38.77 1.08
C GLU A 828 -39.02 38.40 2.20
N GLU A 829 -38.61 39.38 3.02
CA GLU A 829 -37.74 39.14 4.16
C GLU A 829 -38.46 38.38 5.30
N GLN A 830 -39.77 38.58 5.51
CA GLN A 830 -40.57 37.74 6.42
C GLN A 830 -40.70 36.30 5.92
N VAL A 831 -40.94 36.10 4.61
CA VAL A 831 -40.97 34.74 4.02
C VAL A 831 -39.60 34.06 4.17
N PHE A 832 -38.50 34.79 3.94
CA PHE A 832 -37.14 34.26 4.09
C PHE A 832 -36.82 33.85 5.54
N GLU A 833 -37.19 34.67 6.54
CA GLU A 833 -36.98 34.32 7.95
C GLU A 833 -37.90 33.17 8.39
N SER A 834 -39.14 33.09 7.90
CA SER A 834 -40.03 31.94 8.13
C SER A 834 -39.44 30.64 7.57
N LEU A 835 -38.98 30.63 6.32
CA LEU A 835 -38.29 29.46 5.73
C LEU A 835 -37.02 29.09 6.51
N SER A 836 -36.25 30.09 6.96
CA SER A 836 -35.06 29.86 7.80
C SER A 836 -35.42 29.22 9.14
N CYS A 837 -36.54 29.62 9.76
CA CYS A 837 -37.06 29.00 10.99
C CYS A 837 -37.49 27.55 10.76
N VAL A 838 -38.23 27.26 9.68
CA VAL A 838 -38.66 25.89 9.35
C VAL A 838 -37.45 24.99 9.09
N ILE A 839 -36.44 25.47 8.33
CA ILE A 839 -35.17 24.75 8.14
C ILE A 839 -34.48 24.49 9.49
N SER A 840 -34.44 25.49 10.37
CA SER A 840 -33.84 25.37 11.71
C SER A 840 -34.54 24.35 12.58
N ASP A 841 -35.88 24.34 12.64
CA ASP A 841 -36.65 23.38 13.43
C ASP A 841 -36.46 21.94 12.92
N ILE A 842 -36.38 21.73 11.61
CA ILE A 842 -36.08 20.40 11.01
C ILE A 842 -34.64 19.97 11.36
N PHE A 843 -33.66 20.88 11.34
CA PHE A 843 -32.31 20.57 11.85
C PHE A 843 -32.31 20.24 13.34
N SER A 844 -32.96 21.04 14.18
CA SER A 844 -33.09 20.80 15.63
C SER A 844 -33.66 19.41 15.91
N ALA A 845 -34.80 19.06 15.29
CA ALA A 845 -35.43 17.74 15.41
C ALA A 845 -34.52 16.60 14.93
N CYS A 846 -33.87 16.76 13.77
CA CYS A 846 -32.92 15.78 13.25
C CYS A 846 -31.76 15.55 14.24
N PHE A 847 -31.20 16.62 14.79
CA PHE A 847 -30.00 16.60 15.63
C PHE A 847 -30.21 16.05 17.04
N THR A 848 -31.47 15.94 17.50
CA THR A 848 -31.82 15.14 18.69
C THR A 848 -31.33 13.68 18.59
N ASN A 849 -31.14 13.16 17.37
CA ASN A 849 -30.62 11.82 17.12
C ASN A 849 -29.08 11.72 17.20
N ILE A 850 -28.32 12.83 17.22
CA ILE A 850 -26.84 12.78 17.22
C ILE A 850 -26.27 11.93 18.38
N PRO A 851 -26.76 12.01 19.63
CA PRO A 851 -26.30 11.13 20.70
C PRO A 851 -26.50 9.64 20.42
N ARG A 852 -27.61 9.27 19.76
CA ARG A 852 -27.87 7.89 19.29
C ARG A 852 -26.88 7.49 18.20
N VAL A 853 -26.58 8.38 17.25
CA VAL A 853 -25.58 8.13 16.19
C VAL A 853 -24.18 7.92 16.77
N VAL A 854 -23.76 8.76 17.73
CA VAL A 854 -22.50 8.60 18.46
C VAL A 854 -22.45 7.24 19.16
N ALA A 855 -23.52 6.87 19.88
CA ALA A 855 -23.61 5.57 20.56
C ALA A 855 -23.58 4.38 19.58
N THR A 856 -24.31 4.44 18.46
CA THR A 856 -24.28 3.38 17.43
C THR A 856 -22.87 3.22 16.84
N LYS A 857 -22.17 4.32 16.54
CA LYS A 857 -20.79 4.26 16.03
C LYS A 857 -19.78 3.71 17.07
N CYS A 858 -20.08 3.76 18.37
CA CYS A 858 -19.26 3.11 19.40
C CYS A 858 -19.37 1.56 19.39
N HIS A 859 -20.51 1.00 19.00
CA HIS A 859 -20.81 -0.44 19.10
C HIS A 859 -20.28 -1.30 17.92
N GLU A 860 -19.27 -0.86 17.18
CA GLU A 860 -18.76 -1.62 16.02
C GLU A 860 -18.32 -3.05 16.41
N SER A 861 -19.01 -4.02 15.81
CA SER A 861 -18.82 -5.46 16.00
C SER A 861 -17.51 -5.98 15.40
N VAL A 862 -17.04 -5.36 14.30
CA VAL A 862 -15.82 -5.80 13.60
C VAL A 862 -14.59 -5.24 14.31
N ILE A 863 -13.85 -6.10 15.00
CA ILE A 863 -12.67 -5.74 15.80
C ILE A 863 -11.62 -4.93 15.00
N GLU A 864 -11.45 -5.19 13.70
CA GLU A 864 -10.55 -4.44 12.82
C GLU A 864 -11.02 -2.99 12.54
N LYS A 865 -12.33 -2.73 12.60
CA LYS A 865 -12.93 -1.41 12.34
C LYS A 865 -13.19 -0.60 13.61
N ARG A 866 -13.31 -1.27 14.77
CA ARG A 866 -13.75 -0.67 16.05
C ARG A 866 -13.04 0.63 16.40
N VAL A 867 -11.71 0.69 16.35
CA VAL A 867 -10.94 1.91 16.63
C VAL A 867 -11.33 3.06 15.70
N ALA A 868 -11.44 2.82 14.39
CA ALA A 868 -11.81 3.85 13.43
C ALA A 868 -13.26 4.34 13.63
N SER A 869 -14.16 3.44 14.02
CA SER A 869 -15.56 3.78 14.32
C SER A 869 -15.70 4.63 15.59
N VAL A 870 -15.00 4.28 16.68
CA VAL A 870 -14.98 5.12 17.90
C VAL A 870 -14.21 6.43 17.66
N GLU A 871 -13.20 6.46 16.77
CA GLU A 871 -12.53 7.71 16.36
C GLU A 871 -13.52 8.64 15.62
N ALA A 872 -14.36 8.09 14.75
CA ALA A 872 -15.44 8.83 14.10
C ALA A 872 -16.48 9.32 15.12
N ALA A 873 -16.89 8.48 16.08
CA ALA A 873 -17.78 8.88 17.17
C ALA A 873 -17.19 10.00 18.05
N THR A 874 -15.89 9.94 18.35
CA THR A 874 -15.16 10.96 19.12
C THR A 874 -15.10 12.30 18.38
N LYS A 875 -14.86 12.26 17.06
CA LYS A 875 -14.87 13.48 16.21
C LYS A 875 -16.28 14.07 16.12
N LEU A 876 -17.29 13.23 15.92
CA LEU A 876 -18.69 13.67 15.91
C LEU A 876 -19.06 14.35 17.22
N LEU A 877 -18.79 13.72 18.36
CA LEU A 877 -19.01 14.29 19.70
C LEU A 877 -18.34 15.66 19.86
N GLY A 878 -17.07 15.80 19.44
CA GLY A 878 -16.36 17.08 19.50
C GLY A 878 -17.06 18.16 18.67
N ARG A 879 -17.39 17.86 17.41
CA ARG A 879 -18.08 18.81 16.51
C ARG A 879 -19.49 19.18 16.96
N SER A 880 -20.24 18.21 17.49
CA SER A 880 -21.64 18.40 17.89
C SER A 880 -21.82 18.81 19.35
N THR A 881 -20.75 19.08 20.11
CA THR A 881 -20.84 19.36 21.56
C THR A 881 -21.77 20.53 21.87
N GLU A 882 -21.65 21.62 21.11
CA GLU A 882 -22.46 22.83 21.30
C GLU A 882 -23.90 22.64 20.82
N ILE A 883 -24.08 21.98 19.68
CA ILE A 883 -25.41 21.60 19.14
C ILE A 883 -26.18 20.77 20.17
N VAL A 884 -25.55 19.75 20.75
CA VAL A 884 -26.20 18.87 21.75
C VAL A 884 -26.46 19.62 23.06
N THR A 885 -25.58 20.54 23.48
CA THR A 885 -25.83 21.42 24.65
C THR A 885 -27.07 22.29 24.44
N ASN A 886 -27.21 22.92 23.26
CA ASN A 886 -28.35 23.80 22.97
C ASN A 886 -29.68 23.03 22.94
N LEU A 887 -29.66 21.79 22.46
CA LEU A 887 -30.85 20.91 22.40
C LEU A 887 -31.18 20.21 23.73
N GLU A 888 -30.30 20.26 24.73
CA GLU A 888 -30.51 19.57 26.02
C GLU A 888 -31.67 20.20 26.85
N GLY A 889 -32.03 21.45 26.56
CA GLY A 889 -33.16 22.16 27.16
C GLY A 889 -34.51 21.99 26.43
N CYS A 890 -34.55 21.28 25.30
CA CYS A 890 -35.78 21.10 24.52
C CYS A 890 -36.60 19.89 25.04
N GLU A 891 -37.89 20.08 25.30
CA GLU A 891 -38.80 18.97 25.60
C GLU A 891 -38.99 18.10 24.36
N LEU A 892 -38.52 16.85 24.42
CA LEU A 892 -38.69 15.88 23.33
C LEU A 892 -40.12 15.30 23.34
N PRO A 893 -40.70 14.99 22.17
CA PRO A 893 -41.98 14.29 22.10
C PRO A 893 -41.90 12.92 22.78
N ASP A 894 -42.98 12.48 23.43
CA ASP A 894 -43.08 11.15 24.09
C ASP A 894 -43.25 10.02 23.06
N MET A 895 -42.20 9.81 22.28
CA MET A 895 -42.11 8.79 21.25
C MET A 895 -41.02 7.75 21.58
N GLY A 896 -41.29 6.50 21.22
CA GLY A 896 -40.27 5.45 21.25
C GLY A 896 -39.03 5.84 20.45
N ARG A 897 -37.83 5.69 21.03
CA ARG A 897 -36.54 6.18 20.47
C ARG A 897 -36.24 5.73 19.03
N ASP A 898 -36.85 4.65 18.56
CA ASP A 898 -36.69 4.19 17.18
C ASP A 898 -37.48 5.04 16.16
N LYS A 899 -38.65 5.58 16.56
CA LYS A 899 -39.48 6.48 15.74
C LYS A 899 -38.83 7.85 15.51
N LEU A 900 -38.08 8.36 16.49
CA LEU A 900 -37.40 9.66 16.42
C LEU A 900 -36.43 9.81 15.23
N ALA A 901 -36.02 8.70 14.58
CA ALA A 901 -35.15 8.72 13.40
C ALA A 901 -35.86 9.12 12.09
N PHE A 902 -37.20 9.10 12.06
CA PHE A 902 -38.00 9.28 10.85
C PHE A 902 -38.83 10.56 10.93
N ILE A 903 -38.65 11.47 9.97
CA ILE A 903 -39.37 12.75 9.95
C ILE A 903 -40.90 12.59 9.85
N ASP A 904 -41.38 11.57 9.13
CA ASP A 904 -42.82 11.30 9.00
C ASP A 904 -43.46 10.80 10.30
N GLU A 905 -42.70 10.15 11.18
CA GLU A 905 -43.15 9.78 12.54
C GLU A 905 -43.28 11.03 13.42
N TRP A 906 -42.32 11.97 13.35
CA TRP A 906 -42.43 13.27 14.01
C TRP A 906 -43.67 14.04 13.55
N ARG A 907 -43.90 14.13 12.24
CA ARG A 907 -45.11 14.75 11.67
C ARG A 907 -46.40 14.09 12.18
N THR A 908 -46.42 12.77 12.25
CA THR A 908 -47.60 12.02 12.71
C THR A 908 -47.91 12.28 14.18
N HIS A 909 -46.88 12.52 15.02
CA HIS A 909 -47.05 12.78 16.44
C HIS A 909 -47.27 14.28 16.78
N LEU A 910 -46.72 15.20 15.99
CA LEU A 910 -46.90 16.64 16.23
C LEU A 910 -48.28 17.14 15.80
N LYS A 911 -48.91 16.48 14.82
CA LYS A 911 -50.30 16.75 14.44
C LYS A 911 -51.22 16.69 15.67
N PRO A 912 -52.11 17.68 15.88
CA PRO A 912 -53.06 17.63 16.98
C PRO A 912 -53.96 16.40 16.84
N SER A 913 -54.07 15.62 17.91
CA SER A 913 -55.03 14.52 18.00
C SER A 913 -56.45 15.09 17.85
N ILE A 914 -57.09 14.79 16.71
CA ILE A 914 -58.48 15.17 16.45
C ILE A 914 -59.36 14.55 17.55
N PRO A 915 -60.12 15.35 18.33
CA PRO A 915 -61.01 14.83 19.37
C PRO A 915 -62.17 13.99 18.85
#